data_AF-A0A1I2CGF6-F1
#
_entry.id   AF-A0A1I2CGF6-F1
#
_cell.length_a   1.000
_cell.length_b   1.000
_cell.length_c   1.000
_cell.angle_alpha   90.00
_cell.angle_beta   90.00
_cell.angle_gamma   90.00
#
_symmetry.space_group_name_H-M   'P 1'
#
loop_
_entity.id
_entity.type
_entity.pdbx_description
1 polymer ?
#
loop_
_entity_poly.entity_id
_entity_poly.type
_entity_poly.pdbx_seq_one_letter_code
_entity_poly.pdbx_strand_id
1 'polypeptide(L)'
;MQKLLGTIRFIKSDQESWELLSGSYAAKNDIVWRAEFDFIEEGIYNAQRYYDRQGLPVSARGTKLPKRPASVPERAYYEDQNNSFHVDAHWQMSEIDIRTNKYTGYIVMWDRDGDLLSKYKYDTSNRIREEEYEYEYGKIRYAKWSEDGVRYESFYHRFKDKSIIHRKIVHRNEGNDSEQTIFDKTGQQLYVVRDEMVTGLHRRRYYNNILVYEKEDPRISYFYPNGTILVDYSPNSDGTGNWQLYDEQGQVVLKMPENYKHKPWEVFMPGWKDYGKEETPITAWDAITANFRKKYNEVLIENKIAALETPAKLQAEFDKIDMDNTLLTAFTGLLSKEEEVANVCSRRIWSQLEYEETLLEVKVGIILARMLPYYLKESVIRQRLYKFLCSVVALPNIKGLHDLYAELQASLEPLLPLFFEQAGGPDDEIARQAQYVLLIAGNEHPATSTLLLQEWNNTTHTRVRRSYAVFALGAMYAFNGETEKMITRFSPAFNTETDALVRLILAVYLVVATKEEADERWLATLLTTLVNASALRNDFDNMKPFRGESFLEEYILAVLHDLTPEVLAQHIASIIAQLPAISGSEHAPLFEAICAILLSGDALPYMEPLTKKVLLAIADMVEKNPGFVDKEENWFKSYCIPTHADHIRDLAASKDK
;
A
#
# COMPACT_ATOMS: atom_id res chain seq x y z
N MET A 1 43.06 -10.25 -38.52
CA MET A 1 42.21 -9.79 -37.41
C MET A 1 43.14 -9.55 -36.22
N GLN A 2 43.18 -8.34 -35.69
CA GLN A 2 44.10 -7.97 -34.60
C GLN A 2 43.63 -8.67 -33.31
N LYS A 3 44.53 -9.33 -32.58
CA LYS A 3 44.18 -9.94 -31.29
C LYS A 3 43.78 -8.83 -30.31
N LEU A 4 42.57 -8.91 -29.76
CA LEU A 4 42.08 -7.96 -28.77
C LEU A 4 42.59 -8.36 -27.38
N LEU A 5 43.76 -7.85 -27.00
CA LEU A 5 44.42 -8.11 -25.71
C LEU A 5 45.01 -6.80 -25.15
N GLY A 6 44.90 -6.59 -23.84
CA GLY A 6 45.30 -5.35 -23.18
C GLY A 6 44.29 -4.22 -23.34
N THR A 7 44.71 -2.99 -23.05
CA THR A 7 43.83 -1.81 -23.16
C THR A 7 43.65 -1.42 -24.62
N ILE A 8 42.41 -1.48 -25.09
CA ILE A 8 42.02 -1.05 -26.44
C ILE A 8 41.24 0.24 -26.32
N ARG A 9 41.66 1.23 -27.10
CA ARG A 9 41.11 2.58 -27.09
C ARG A 9 40.43 2.87 -28.42
N PHE A 10 39.19 3.36 -28.33
CA PHE A 10 38.41 3.88 -29.44
C PHE A 10 38.26 5.38 -29.26
N ILE A 11 38.53 6.17 -30.31
CA ILE A 11 38.44 7.63 -30.25
C ILE A 11 37.56 8.09 -31.41
N LYS A 12 36.54 8.89 -31.13
CA LYS A 12 35.75 9.51 -32.19
C LYS A 12 36.62 10.51 -32.96
N SER A 13 36.51 10.43 -34.28
CA SER A 13 37.15 11.37 -35.19
C SER A 13 36.09 12.31 -35.75
N ASP A 14 36.46 13.57 -35.95
CA ASP A 14 35.65 14.54 -36.71
C ASP A 14 35.60 14.19 -38.22
N GLN A 15 36.35 13.16 -38.66
CA GLN A 15 36.30 12.56 -39.99
C GLN A 15 35.63 11.18 -39.92
N GLU A 16 34.79 10.83 -40.91
CA GLU A 16 34.24 9.47 -41.04
C GLU A 16 35.38 8.45 -40.95
N SER A 17 35.42 7.70 -39.84
CA SER A 17 36.40 6.64 -39.62
C SER A 17 35.68 5.33 -39.40
N TRP A 18 36.31 4.24 -39.83
CA TRP A 18 35.83 2.87 -39.73
C TRP A 18 35.99 2.27 -38.33
N GLU A 19 36.39 3.07 -37.32
CA GLU A 19 36.55 2.62 -35.94
C GLU A 19 35.18 2.40 -35.27
N LEU A 20 34.69 1.16 -35.41
CA LEU A 20 33.40 0.70 -34.93
C LEU A 20 33.33 0.67 -33.39
N LEU A 21 32.82 1.73 -32.80
CA LEU A 21 31.88 1.59 -31.68
C LEU A 21 30.50 1.20 -32.26
N SER A 22 30.36 0.15 -33.07
CA SER A 22 29.01 -0.21 -33.55
C SER A 22 28.22 -0.90 -32.46
N GLY A 23 27.20 -0.23 -31.95
CA GLY A 23 26.06 -0.87 -31.26
C GLY A 23 25.82 -0.47 -29.80
N SER A 24 26.68 0.32 -29.15
CA SER A 24 26.50 0.72 -27.74
C SER A 24 26.01 2.17 -27.58
N TYR A 25 25.44 2.51 -26.41
CA TYR A 25 25.01 3.88 -26.08
C TYR A 25 26.14 4.91 -26.24
N ALA A 26 27.37 4.56 -25.86
CA ALA A 26 28.55 5.41 -25.97
C ALA A 26 28.87 5.82 -27.42
N ALA A 27 28.64 4.93 -28.37
CA ALA A 27 28.83 5.21 -29.78
C ALA A 27 27.95 6.34 -30.29
N LYS A 28 26.68 6.33 -29.86
CA LYS A 28 25.62 7.23 -30.31
C LYS A 28 25.53 8.52 -29.50
N ASN A 29 26.33 8.64 -28.44
CA ASN A 29 26.27 9.76 -27.51
C ASN A 29 27.31 10.84 -27.86
N ASP A 30 26.86 12.06 -28.14
CA ASP A 30 27.72 13.15 -28.62
C ASP A 30 28.76 13.65 -27.60
N ILE A 31 28.55 13.37 -26.31
CA ILE A 31 29.49 13.75 -25.24
C ILE A 31 30.65 12.76 -25.16
N VAL A 32 30.38 11.46 -25.33
CA VAL A 32 31.41 10.42 -25.22
C VAL A 32 32.32 10.47 -26.45
N TRP A 33 33.58 10.83 -26.24
CA TRP A 33 34.58 11.02 -27.29
C TRP A 33 35.63 9.91 -27.34
N ARG A 34 35.91 9.27 -26.20
CA ARG A 34 36.87 8.17 -26.09
C ARG A 34 36.29 7.05 -25.23
N ALA A 35 36.45 5.81 -25.67
CA ALA A 35 36.15 4.61 -24.90
C ALA A 35 37.40 3.74 -24.77
N GLU A 36 37.65 3.19 -23.59
CA GLU A 36 38.75 2.27 -23.31
C GLU A 36 38.19 0.98 -22.73
N PHE A 37 38.71 -0.16 -23.18
CA PHE A 37 38.33 -1.49 -22.69
C PHE A 37 39.60 -2.28 -22.35
N ASP A 38 39.66 -2.86 -21.16
CA ASP A 38 40.79 -3.68 -20.73
C ASP A 38 40.48 -5.16 -21.00
N PHE A 39 41.04 -5.71 -22.08
CA PHE A 39 40.88 -7.11 -22.47
C PHE A 39 41.85 -8.00 -21.71
N ILE A 40 41.31 -8.93 -20.91
CA ILE A 40 42.08 -9.91 -20.13
C ILE A 40 42.33 -11.20 -20.91
N GLU A 41 41.43 -11.54 -21.84
CA GLU A 41 41.55 -12.65 -22.78
C GLU A 41 40.97 -12.23 -24.13
N GLU A 42 41.23 -13.00 -25.18
CA GLU A 42 40.77 -12.67 -26.53
C GLU A 42 39.23 -12.58 -26.59
N GLY A 43 38.74 -11.34 -26.74
CA GLY A 43 37.30 -11.03 -26.78
C GLY A 43 36.63 -10.94 -25.41
N ILE A 44 37.36 -11.00 -24.29
CA ILE A 44 36.82 -10.82 -22.94
C ILE A 44 37.47 -9.61 -22.29
N TYR A 45 36.66 -8.60 -21.95
CA TYR A 45 37.10 -7.44 -21.18
C TYR A 45 36.53 -7.45 -19.77
N ASN A 46 37.26 -6.84 -18.83
CA ASN A 46 36.88 -6.77 -17.42
C ASN A 46 36.81 -5.34 -16.85
N ALA A 47 37.09 -4.35 -17.70
CA ALA A 47 36.97 -2.94 -17.39
C ALA A 47 36.57 -2.17 -18.65
N GLN A 48 35.79 -1.11 -18.46
CA GLN A 48 35.46 -0.16 -19.51
C GLN A 48 35.47 1.26 -18.94
N ARG A 49 35.94 2.24 -19.70
CA ARG A 49 36.03 3.65 -19.28
C ARG A 49 35.64 4.55 -20.43
N TYR A 50 34.87 5.60 -20.15
CA TYR A 50 34.43 6.58 -21.14
C TYR A 50 34.91 7.97 -20.74
N TYR A 51 35.25 8.78 -21.75
CA TYR A 51 35.75 10.13 -21.57
C TYR A 51 35.11 11.09 -22.56
N ASP A 52 34.92 12.33 -22.13
CA ASP A 52 34.51 13.42 -23.00
C ASP A 52 35.67 13.93 -23.88
N ARG A 53 35.39 14.97 -24.68
CA ARG A 53 36.37 15.57 -25.60
C ARG A 53 37.56 16.21 -24.87
N GLN A 54 37.39 16.61 -23.61
CA GLN A 54 38.41 17.18 -22.74
C GLN A 54 39.20 16.11 -21.98
N GLY A 55 38.81 14.84 -22.09
CA GLY A 55 39.43 13.72 -21.39
C GLY A 55 38.94 13.54 -19.96
N LEU A 56 37.84 14.19 -19.55
CA LEU A 56 37.21 13.98 -18.26
C LEU A 56 36.36 12.69 -18.29
N PRO A 57 36.35 11.90 -17.21
CA PRO A 57 35.61 10.65 -17.17
C PRO A 57 34.10 10.88 -17.12
N VAL A 58 33.36 10.12 -17.91
CA VAL A 58 31.90 10.15 -18.02
C VAL A 58 31.32 8.73 -18.06
N SER A 59 30.00 8.58 -17.91
CA SER A 59 29.31 7.31 -18.11
C SER A 59 29.26 6.95 -19.61
N ALA A 60 28.77 5.76 -19.94
CA ALA A 60 28.49 5.38 -21.34
C ALA A 60 27.47 6.31 -22.02
N ARG A 61 26.72 7.13 -21.27
CA ARG A 61 25.77 8.13 -21.78
C ARG A 61 26.25 9.57 -21.63
N GLY A 62 27.53 9.78 -21.31
CA GLY A 62 28.09 11.12 -21.19
C GLY A 62 27.76 11.84 -19.88
N THR A 63 27.14 11.16 -18.91
CA THR A 63 26.89 11.75 -17.59
C THR A 63 28.20 11.89 -16.83
N LYS A 64 28.43 13.04 -16.20
CA LYS A 64 29.60 13.25 -15.35
C LYS A 64 29.60 12.25 -14.19
N LEU A 65 30.73 11.58 -13.96
CA LEU A 65 30.83 10.58 -12.89
C LEU A 65 30.81 11.25 -11.51
N PRO A 66 30.13 10.65 -10.50
CA PRO A 66 30.30 11.08 -9.12
C PRO A 66 31.70 10.75 -8.61
N LYS A 67 32.08 11.28 -7.45
CA LYS A 67 33.35 10.93 -6.81
C LYS A 67 33.33 9.44 -6.46
N ARG A 68 34.27 8.66 -7.00
CA ARG A 68 34.37 7.22 -6.72
C ARG A 68 34.66 6.97 -5.23
N PRO A 69 33.84 6.18 -4.52
CA PRO A 69 34.13 5.76 -3.16
C PRO A 69 35.41 4.91 -3.05
N ALA A 70 36.04 4.89 -1.87
CA ALA A 70 37.27 4.14 -1.65
C ALA A 70 37.07 2.60 -1.69
N SER A 71 35.86 2.13 -1.40
CA SER A 71 35.48 0.72 -1.47
C SER A 71 35.28 0.22 -2.91
N VAL A 72 35.14 1.13 -3.88
CA VAL A 72 34.87 0.80 -5.29
C VAL A 72 36.20 0.66 -6.05
N PRO A 73 36.49 -0.50 -6.66
CA PRO A 73 37.73 -0.73 -7.41
C PRO A 73 37.89 0.22 -8.60
N GLU A 74 39.14 0.49 -8.99
CA GLU A 74 39.43 1.42 -10.08
C GLU A 74 38.88 0.98 -11.45
N ARG A 75 38.75 -0.32 -11.66
CA ARG A 75 38.19 -0.91 -12.88
C ARG A 75 36.66 -0.83 -12.96
N ALA A 76 35.96 -0.45 -11.89
CA ALA A 76 34.52 -0.29 -11.92
C ALA A 76 34.13 0.95 -12.73
N TYR A 77 33.05 0.82 -13.49
CA TYR A 77 32.45 1.89 -14.28
C TYR A 77 31.09 2.27 -13.69
N TYR A 78 30.61 3.47 -13.97
CA TYR A 78 29.35 3.96 -13.42
C TYR A 78 28.21 3.76 -14.42
N GLU A 79 27.11 3.16 -13.96
CA GLU A 79 25.86 3.02 -14.70
C GLU A 79 24.83 4.05 -14.18
N ASP A 80 24.24 4.82 -15.09
CA ASP A 80 23.18 5.77 -14.76
C ASP A 80 21.82 5.08 -14.60
N GLN A 81 20.90 5.77 -13.90
CA GLN A 81 19.58 5.28 -13.49
C GLN A 81 18.70 4.81 -14.67
N ASN A 82 19.02 5.21 -15.91
CA ASN A 82 18.23 4.89 -17.08
C ASN A 82 18.66 3.57 -17.77
N ASN A 83 19.53 2.76 -17.15
CA ASN A 83 20.17 1.60 -17.78
C ASN A 83 19.94 0.26 -17.06
N SER A 84 19.25 0.25 -15.93
CA SER A 84 19.07 -0.96 -15.12
C SER A 84 17.59 -1.25 -14.84
N PHE A 85 17.18 -2.52 -14.98
CA PHE A 85 15.86 -3.00 -14.54
C PHE A 85 15.76 -3.13 -13.02
N HIS A 86 16.88 -2.99 -12.31
CA HIS A 86 17.00 -3.15 -10.87
C HIS A 86 18.12 -2.25 -10.36
N VAL A 87 17.74 -1.20 -9.62
CA VAL A 87 18.58 -0.25 -8.89
C VAL A 87 18.85 1.08 -9.61
N ASP A 88 18.80 2.14 -8.80
CA ASP A 88 19.30 3.49 -9.07
C ASP A 88 20.74 3.49 -9.63
N ALA A 89 21.23 4.67 -9.99
CA ALA A 89 22.58 4.80 -10.55
C ALA A 89 23.66 4.22 -9.59
N HIS A 90 24.58 3.41 -10.12
CA HIS A 90 25.47 2.57 -9.32
C HIS A 90 26.84 2.37 -9.99
N TRP A 91 27.83 1.92 -9.22
CA TRP A 91 29.12 1.46 -9.74
C TRP A 91 29.04 -0.04 -10.04
N GLN A 92 29.58 -0.45 -11.18
CA GLN A 92 29.59 -1.83 -11.64
C GLN A 92 30.97 -2.25 -12.12
N MET A 93 31.31 -3.50 -11.84
CA MET A 93 32.47 -4.19 -12.37
C MET A 93 32.00 -5.52 -12.92
N SER A 94 32.28 -5.81 -14.18
CA SER A 94 31.81 -7.00 -14.88
C SER A 94 32.85 -7.51 -15.87
N GLU A 95 32.79 -8.82 -16.14
CA GLU A 95 33.53 -9.49 -17.20
C GLU A 95 32.57 -9.86 -18.33
N ILE A 96 32.88 -9.45 -19.56
CA ILE A 96 31.96 -9.54 -20.71
C ILE A 96 32.67 -10.18 -21.90
N ASP A 97 32.06 -11.22 -22.48
CA ASP A 97 32.52 -11.84 -23.73
C ASP A 97 31.82 -11.17 -24.92
N ILE A 98 32.57 -10.38 -25.70
CA ILE A 98 32.04 -9.59 -26.81
C ILE A 98 31.48 -10.43 -27.94
N ARG A 99 31.90 -11.70 -28.07
CA ARG A 99 31.44 -12.59 -29.15
C ARG A 99 30.00 -13.03 -28.93
N THR A 100 29.61 -13.14 -27.66
CA THR A 100 28.28 -13.57 -27.24
C THR A 100 27.44 -12.44 -26.65
N ASN A 101 28.09 -11.30 -26.34
CA ASN A 101 27.53 -10.19 -25.59
C ASN A 101 26.88 -10.65 -24.26
N LYS A 102 27.55 -11.59 -23.56
CA LYS A 102 27.10 -12.13 -22.28
C LYS A 102 28.16 -11.95 -21.20
N TYR A 103 27.70 -11.82 -19.96
CA TYR A 103 28.56 -11.86 -18.79
C TYR A 103 29.23 -13.22 -18.63
N THR A 104 30.48 -13.20 -18.19
CA THR A 104 31.31 -14.37 -17.85
C THR A 104 32.02 -14.03 -16.54
N GLY A 105 32.37 -15.01 -15.70
CA GLY A 105 33.08 -14.72 -14.45
C GLY A 105 32.27 -13.86 -13.48
N TYR A 106 32.86 -12.80 -12.92
CA TYR A 106 32.23 -12.03 -11.83
C TYR A 106 31.54 -10.75 -12.31
N ILE A 107 30.41 -10.44 -11.67
CA ILE A 107 29.80 -9.11 -11.67
C ILE A 107 29.67 -8.66 -10.22
N VAL A 108 30.06 -7.43 -9.92
CA VAL A 108 29.88 -6.81 -8.60
C VAL A 108 29.34 -5.39 -8.80
N MET A 109 28.35 -5.04 -7.99
CA MET A 109 27.68 -3.75 -8.02
C MET A 109 27.75 -3.09 -6.65
N TRP A 110 27.96 -1.78 -6.64
CA TRP A 110 27.96 -0.93 -5.44
C TRP A 110 27.09 0.29 -5.67
N ASP A 111 26.45 0.79 -4.61
CA ASP A 111 25.71 2.04 -4.70
C ASP A 111 26.64 3.26 -4.85
N ARG A 112 26.06 4.47 -4.89
CA ARG A 112 26.81 5.72 -5.06
C ARG A 112 27.83 5.97 -3.95
N ASP A 113 27.56 5.49 -2.74
CA ASP A 113 28.39 5.70 -1.54
C ASP A 113 29.42 4.58 -1.36
N GLY A 114 29.29 3.49 -2.11
CA GLY A 114 30.24 2.41 -2.20
C GLY A 114 29.88 1.19 -1.35
N ASP A 115 28.64 1.08 -0.88
CA ASP A 115 28.14 -0.12 -0.25
C ASP A 115 27.78 -1.17 -1.31
N LEU A 116 28.02 -2.45 -1.00
CA LEU A 116 27.68 -3.54 -1.90
C LEU A 116 26.17 -3.61 -2.12
N LEU A 117 25.77 -3.78 -3.38
CA LEU A 117 24.39 -4.04 -3.80
C LEU A 117 24.19 -5.50 -4.19
N SER A 118 25.04 -5.98 -5.09
CA SER A 118 24.94 -7.34 -5.62
C SER A 118 26.30 -7.89 -6.04
N LYS A 119 26.42 -9.22 -5.99
CA LYS A 119 27.53 -9.99 -6.55
C LYS A 119 26.97 -11.21 -7.26
N TYR A 120 27.37 -11.39 -8.51
CA TYR A 120 27.02 -12.56 -9.32
C TYR A 120 28.29 -13.25 -9.80
N LYS A 121 28.21 -14.57 -10.00
CA LYS A 121 29.23 -15.37 -10.68
C LYS A 121 28.57 -16.16 -11.81
N TYR A 122 29.16 -16.08 -12.98
CA TYR A 122 28.74 -16.76 -14.20
C TYR A 122 29.80 -17.78 -14.60
N ASP A 123 29.36 -18.97 -15.01
CA ASP A 123 30.25 -20.00 -15.53
C ASP A 123 30.97 -19.50 -16.79
N THR A 124 32.28 -19.75 -16.83
CA THR A 124 33.18 -19.28 -17.89
C THR A 124 33.07 -20.10 -19.18
N SER A 125 32.21 -21.11 -19.26
CA SER A 125 31.98 -21.89 -20.48
C SER A 125 30.59 -21.65 -21.08
N ASN A 126 29.52 -21.79 -20.28
CA ASN A 126 28.13 -21.75 -20.69
C ASN A 126 27.42 -20.42 -20.40
N ARG A 127 28.06 -19.50 -19.65
CA ARG A 127 27.53 -18.16 -19.30
C ARG A 127 26.24 -18.21 -18.46
N ILE A 128 26.02 -19.29 -17.72
CA ILE A 128 24.90 -19.43 -16.79
C ILE A 128 25.34 -18.92 -15.42
N ARG A 129 24.43 -18.22 -14.72
CA ARG A 129 24.67 -17.71 -13.37
C ARG A 129 24.75 -18.87 -12.38
N GLU A 130 25.90 -19.04 -11.72
CA GLU A 130 26.16 -20.07 -10.70
C GLU A 130 25.89 -19.59 -9.29
N GLU A 131 26.29 -18.35 -9.00
CA GLU A 131 26.17 -17.73 -7.68
C GLU A 131 25.56 -16.34 -7.77
N GLU A 132 24.83 -15.98 -6.72
CA GLU A 132 24.09 -14.73 -6.58
C GLU A 132 24.05 -14.33 -5.12
N TYR A 133 24.47 -13.10 -4.83
CA TYR A 133 24.43 -12.53 -3.50
C TYR A 133 23.87 -11.11 -3.62
N GLU A 134 22.86 -10.80 -2.83
CA GLU A 134 22.24 -9.48 -2.80
C GLU A 134 22.38 -8.88 -1.40
N TYR A 135 22.56 -7.58 -1.35
CA TYR A 135 22.85 -6.81 -0.15
C TYR A 135 21.84 -5.67 -0.01
N GLU A 136 21.61 -5.24 1.23
CA GLU A 136 20.75 -4.13 1.62
C GLU A 136 21.48 -3.38 2.74
N TYR A 137 21.80 -2.09 2.52
CA TYR A 137 22.62 -1.28 3.44
C TYR A 137 23.95 -1.96 3.81
N GLY A 138 24.66 -2.48 2.80
CA GLY A 138 25.94 -3.17 2.96
C GLY A 138 25.87 -4.55 3.62
N LYS A 139 24.69 -5.05 4.00
CA LYS A 139 24.50 -6.35 4.67
C LYS A 139 23.82 -7.34 3.73
N ILE A 140 24.26 -8.60 3.73
CA ILE A 140 23.66 -9.62 2.88
C ILE A 140 22.19 -9.83 3.23
N ARG A 141 21.31 -9.78 2.22
CA ARG A 141 19.87 -10.09 2.36
C ARG A 141 19.52 -11.44 1.73
N TYR A 142 20.26 -11.85 0.71
CA TYR A 142 20.01 -13.07 -0.03
C TYR A 142 21.31 -13.66 -0.59
N ALA A 143 21.40 -14.99 -0.60
CA ALA A 143 22.48 -15.75 -1.20
C ALA A 143 21.92 -16.96 -1.92
N LYS A 144 22.45 -17.27 -3.10
CA LYS A 144 22.15 -18.46 -3.88
C LYS A 144 23.43 -18.97 -4.53
N TRP A 145 23.65 -20.27 -4.42
CA TRP A 145 24.83 -20.93 -5.00
C TRP A 145 24.51 -22.40 -5.27
N SER A 146 25.36 -23.06 -6.04
CA SER A 146 25.25 -24.50 -6.29
C SER A 146 26.58 -25.20 -6.01
N GLU A 147 26.52 -26.39 -5.44
CA GLU A 147 27.68 -27.24 -5.12
C GLU A 147 27.29 -28.70 -5.33
N ASP A 148 28.07 -29.46 -6.10
CA ASP A 148 27.84 -30.89 -6.39
C ASP A 148 26.40 -31.24 -6.86
N GLY A 149 25.80 -30.38 -7.68
CA GLY A 149 24.43 -30.56 -8.18
C GLY A 149 23.32 -30.24 -7.17
N VAL A 150 23.68 -29.77 -5.98
CA VAL A 150 22.75 -29.26 -4.95
C VAL A 150 22.72 -27.73 -5.04
N ARG A 151 21.51 -27.16 -5.09
CA ARG A 151 21.31 -25.71 -5.10
C ARG A 151 20.89 -25.23 -3.72
N TYR A 152 21.53 -24.19 -3.23
CA TYR A 152 21.27 -23.57 -1.94
C TYR A 152 20.74 -22.16 -2.14
N GLU A 153 19.77 -21.77 -1.31
CA GLU A 153 19.25 -20.41 -1.22
C GLU A 153 19.16 -20.02 0.26
N SER A 154 19.60 -18.83 0.63
CA SER A 154 19.56 -18.32 2.00
C SER A 154 19.04 -16.90 2.02
N PHE A 155 18.10 -16.62 2.92
CA PHE A 155 17.48 -15.32 3.13
C PHE A 155 17.79 -14.87 4.55
N TYR A 156 18.16 -13.61 4.71
CA TYR A 156 18.63 -13.07 5.99
C TYR A 156 17.61 -12.09 6.59
N HIS A 157 17.64 -11.96 7.92
CA HIS A 157 16.83 -10.98 8.64
C HIS A 157 17.23 -9.55 8.26
N ARG A 158 16.24 -8.71 7.95
CA ARG A 158 16.46 -7.27 7.67
C ARG A 158 16.75 -6.50 8.95
N PHE A 159 17.49 -5.40 8.84
CA PHE A 159 17.75 -4.42 9.91
C PHE A 159 18.39 -4.97 11.20
N LYS A 160 19.11 -6.09 11.13
CA LYS A 160 19.93 -6.61 12.23
C LYS A 160 21.37 -6.18 12.09
N ASP A 161 22.05 -5.93 13.21
CA ASP A 161 23.48 -5.59 13.22
C ASP A 161 24.38 -6.73 12.72
N LYS A 162 23.90 -7.97 12.86
CA LYS A 162 24.55 -9.17 12.35
C LYS A 162 23.69 -9.83 11.27
N SER A 163 24.34 -10.38 10.24
CA SER A 163 23.69 -11.19 9.22
C SER A 163 23.26 -12.52 9.81
N ILE A 164 21.98 -12.61 10.18
CA ILE A 164 21.36 -13.81 10.74
C ILE A 164 20.46 -14.40 9.67
N ILE A 165 20.65 -15.68 9.34
CA ILE A 165 19.80 -16.39 8.38
C ILE A 165 18.40 -16.48 8.98
N HIS A 166 17.39 -16.09 8.20
CA HIS A 166 15.97 -16.26 8.49
C HIS A 166 15.44 -17.57 7.89
N ARG A 167 15.87 -17.88 6.67
CA ARG A 167 15.43 -19.06 5.91
C ARG A 167 16.57 -19.60 5.07
N LYS A 168 16.74 -20.93 5.08
CA LYS A 168 17.62 -21.65 4.14
C LYS A 168 16.78 -22.64 3.34
N ILE A 169 17.01 -22.73 2.04
CA ILE A 169 16.40 -23.72 1.15
C ILE A 169 17.51 -24.52 0.49
N VAL A 170 17.36 -25.84 0.45
CA VAL A 170 18.25 -26.78 -0.19
C VAL A 170 17.45 -27.55 -1.23
N HIS A 171 17.87 -27.49 -2.49
CA HIS A 171 17.27 -28.23 -3.59
C HIS A 171 18.22 -29.32 -4.05
N ARG A 172 17.73 -30.56 -4.05
CA ARG A 172 18.40 -31.78 -4.50
C ARG A 172 17.60 -32.38 -5.67
N ASN A 173 18.20 -33.29 -6.42
CA ASN A 173 17.54 -34.02 -7.51
C ASN A 173 16.79 -33.11 -8.51
N GLU A 174 17.47 -32.10 -9.05
CA GLU A 174 16.91 -31.12 -9.99
C GLU A 174 15.71 -30.32 -9.43
N GLY A 175 15.61 -30.21 -8.09
CA GLY A 175 14.53 -29.52 -7.40
C GLY A 175 13.35 -30.41 -7.01
N ASN A 176 13.38 -31.70 -7.37
CA ASN A 176 12.37 -32.68 -6.95
C ASN A 176 12.43 -32.99 -5.45
N ASP A 177 13.52 -32.65 -4.77
CA ASP A 177 13.61 -32.71 -3.31
C ASP A 177 14.05 -31.34 -2.79
N SER A 178 13.17 -30.65 -2.08
CA SER A 178 13.40 -29.31 -1.57
C SER A 178 13.18 -29.26 -0.06
N GLU A 179 14.19 -28.83 0.68
CA GLU A 179 14.17 -28.73 2.13
C GLU A 179 14.37 -27.28 2.57
N GLN A 180 13.40 -26.76 3.31
CA GLN A 180 13.40 -25.41 3.85
C GLN A 180 13.58 -25.46 5.37
N THR A 181 14.65 -24.83 5.86
CA THR A 181 14.92 -24.63 7.29
C THR A 181 14.59 -23.19 7.69
N ILE A 182 13.85 -23.02 8.77
CA ILE A 182 13.46 -21.71 9.31
C ILE A 182 14.19 -21.45 10.62
N PHE A 183 14.64 -20.22 10.81
CA PHE A 183 15.42 -19.79 11.97
C PHE A 183 14.78 -18.58 12.64
N ASP A 184 14.97 -18.46 13.94
CA ASP A 184 14.54 -17.30 14.72
C ASP A 184 15.49 -16.09 14.51
N LYS A 185 15.22 -14.99 15.22
CA LYS A 185 16.05 -13.77 15.20
C LYS A 185 17.43 -13.94 15.85
N THR A 186 17.70 -15.07 16.51
CA THR A 186 19.00 -15.41 17.12
C THR A 186 19.84 -16.34 16.23
N GLY A 187 19.23 -16.93 15.20
CA GLY A 187 19.83 -17.94 14.32
C GLY A 187 19.59 -19.38 14.81
N GLN A 188 18.76 -19.58 15.83
CA GLN A 188 18.33 -20.90 16.27
C GLN A 188 17.30 -21.46 15.28
N GLN A 189 17.50 -22.71 14.85
CA GLN A 189 16.55 -23.41 14.00
C GLN A 189 15.23 -23.63 14.75
N LEU A 190 14.12 -23.21 14.13
CA LEU A 190 12.77 -23.41 14.64
C LEU A 190 12.19 -24.74 14.14
N TYR A 191 12.20 -24.96 12.83
CA TYR A 191 11.71 -26.20 12.21
C TYR A 191 12.22 -26.34 10.77
N VAL A 192 12.05 -27.53 10.21
CA VAL A 192 12.39 -27.91 8.84
C VAL A 192 11.16 -28.44 8.12
N VAL A 193 10.95 -28.01 6.88
CA VAL A 193 9.92 -28.55 6.00
C VAL A 193 10.60 -29.10 4.75
N ARG A 194 10.34 -30.37 4.41
CA ARG A 194 10.88 -31.01 3.21
C ARG A 194 9.74 -31.41 2.29
N ASP A 195 9.92 -31.20 0.99
CA ASP A 195 8.99 -31.53 -0.06
C ASP A 195 9.69 -32.38 -1.11
N GLU A 196 9.17 -33.58 -1.35
CA GLU A 196 9.81 -34.61 -2.15
C GLU A 196 8.83 -35.13 -3.21
N MET A 197 9.19 -34.96 -4.47
CA MET A 197 8.55 -35.57 -5.63
C MET A 197 9.21 -36.93 -5.89
N VAL A 198 8.56 -38.00 -5.42
CA VAL A 198 9.05 -39.37 -5.54
C VAL A 198 8.93 -39.86 -7.00
N THR A 199 7.80 -39.56 -7.62
CA THR A 199 7.55 -39.73 -9.06
C THR A 199 6.68 -38.56 -9.55
N GLY A 200 6.47 -38.41 -10.86
CA GLY A 200 5.63 -37.33 -11.39
C GLY A 200 4.17 -37.29 -10.85
N LEU A 201 3.70 -38.37 -10.22
CA LEU A 201 2.36 -38.48 -9.62
C LEU A 201 2.38 -38.76 -8.11
N HIS A 202 3.58 -38.89 -7.51
CA HIS A 202 3.77 -39.24 -6.09
C HIS A 202 4.58 -38.18 -5.38
N ARG A 203 3.99 -37.53 -4.39
CA ARG A 203 4.60 -36.45 -3.62
C ARG A 203 4.49 -36.69 -2.12
N ARG A 204 5.54 -36.36 -1.38
CA ARG A 204 5.61 -36.42 0.08
C ARG A 204 6.02 -35.08 0.65
N ARG A 205 5.49 -34.75 1.83
CA ARG A 205 5.97 -33.62 2.63
C ARG A 205 6.24 -34.03 4.06
N TYR A 206 7.30 -33.45 4.60
CA TYR A 206 7.77 -33.72 5.95
C TYR A 206 7.87 -32.42 6.74
N TYR A 207 7.53 -32.48 8.02
CA TYR A 207 7.73 -31.42 9.00
C TYR A 207 8.63 -31.97 10.12
N ASN A 208 9.78 -31.35 10.36
CA ASN A 208 10.83 -31.86 11.25
C ASN A 208 11.18 -33.33 10.99
N ASN A 209 11.32 -33.68 9.71
CA ASN A 209 11.59 -35.04 9.22
C ASN A 209 10.48 -36.07 9.51
N ILE A 210 9.31 -35.64 9.96
CA ILE A 210 8.14 -36.51 10.12
C ILE A 210 7.23 -36.35 8.90
N LEU A 211 6.82 -37.44 8.27
CA LEU A 211 5.89 -37.43 7.15
C LEU A 211 4.55 -36.86 7.62
N VAL A 212 4.07 -35.78 6.98
CA VAL A 212 2.80 -35.12 7.34
C VAL A 212 1.80 -35.12 6.19
N TYR A 213 2.25 -35.40 4.97
CA TYR A 213 1.41 -35.47 3.78
C TYR A 213 2.02 -36.41 2.74
N GLU A 214 1.18 -37.23 2.14
CA GLU A 214 1.51 -38.09 1.01
C GLU A 214 0.36 -38.05 0.00
N LYS A 215 0.72 -37.92 -1.27
CA LYS A 215 -0.20 -38.04 -2.39
C LYS A 215 0.30 -39.10 -3.33
N GLU A 216 -0.55 -40.09 -3.61
CA GLU A 216 -0.38 -41.12 -4.62
C GLU A 216 -1.68 -41.19 -5.41
N ASP A 217 -1.73 -40.47 -6.54
CA ASP A 217 -2.97 -40.22 -7.31
C ASP A 217 -3.81 -41.51 -7.50
N PRO A 218 -5.11 -41.54 -7.11
CA PRO A 218 -5.96 -40.46 -6.59
C PRO A 218 -5.99 -40.25 -5.06
N ARG A 219 -5.17 -40.97 -4.30
CA ARG A 219 -5.17 -40.94 -2.83
C ARG A 219 -4.37 -39.78 -2.27
N ILE A 220 -4.91 -39.16 -1.23
CA ILE A 220 -4.25 -38.12 -0.45
C ILE A 220 -4.45 -38.43 1.02
N SER A 221 -3.36 -38.48 1.77
CA SER A 221 -3.39 -38.68 3.20
C SER A 221 -2.47 -37.69 3.90
N TYR A 222 -2.89 -37.25 5.08
CA TYR A 222 -2.13 -36.42 6.00
C TYR A 222 -1.94 -37.20 7.29
N PHE A 223 -0.86 -36.95 8.02
CA PHE A 223 -0.46 -37.79 9.15
C PHE A 223 -0.14 -36.98 10.40
N TYR A 224 -0.43 -37.59 11.55
CA TYR A 224 0.08 -37.20 12.85
C TYR A 224 1.56 -37.60 13.02
N PRO A 225 2.25 -37.06 14.05
CA PRO A 225 3.66 -37.37 14.29
C PRO A 225 3.98 -38.86 14.50
N ASN A 226 3.01 -39.61 15.03
CA ASN A 226 3.10 -41.04 15.29
C ASN A 226 2.81 -41.91 14.04
N GLY A 227 2.51 -41.29 12.89
CA GLY A 227 2.16 -41.97 11.64
C GLY A 227 0.69 -42.36 11.50
N THR A 228 -0.19 -42.05 12.47
CA THR A 228 -1.63 -42.27 12.28
C THR A 228 -2.18 -41.25 11.28
N ILE A 229 -3.22 -41.66 10.55
CA ILE A 229 -3.87 -40.79 9.57
C ILE A 229 -4.59 -39.66 10.31
N LEU A 230 -4.28 -38.43 9.93
CA LEU A 230 -4.95 -37.21 10.38
C LEU A 230 -6.11 -36.84 9.45
N VAL A 231 -5.86 -36.80 8.14
CA VAL A 231 -6.88 -36.56 7.12
C VAL A 231 -6.70 -37.55 5.99
N ASP A 232 -7.80 -38.08 5.46
CA ASP A 232 -7.79 -38.95 4.29
C ASP A 232 -8.79 -38.50 3.23
N TYR A 233 -8.47 -38.81 1.97
CA TYR A 233 -9.33 -38.64 0.81
C TYR A 233 -9.62 -39.99 0.15
N SER A 234 -10.89 -40.39 0.21
CA SER A 234 -11.40 -41.57 -0.48
C SER A 234 -12.13 -41.16 -1.76
N PRO A 235 -11.61 -41.45 -2.96
CA PRO A 235 -12.26 -41.12 -4.22
C PRO A 235 -13.52 -41.97 -4.46
N ASN A 236 -14.53 -41.36 -5.07
CA ASN A 236 -15.77 -42.00 -5.53
C ASN A 236 -15.66 -42.29 -7.05
N SER A 237 -16.52 -43.18 -7.56
CA SER A 237 -16.51 -43.60 -8.97
C SER A 237 -16.98 -42.54 -9.97
N ASP A 238 -17.56 -41.43 -9.49
CA ASP A 238 -18.11 -40.33 -10.29
C ASP A 238 -17.14 -39.12 -10.39
N GLY A 239 -15.90 -39.28 -9.92
CA GLY A 239 -14.90 -38.21 -9.88
C GLY A 239 -15.04 -37.26 -8.68
N THR A 240 -15.94 -37.55 -7.74
CA THR A 240 -15.97 -36.90 -6.42
C THR A 240 -15.15 -37.68 -5.40
N GLY A 241 -15.08 -37.24 -4.14
CA GLY A 241 -14.51 -38.05 -3.08
C GLY A 241 -14.77 -37.48 -1.69
N ASN A 242 -14.59 -38.32 -0.69
CA ASN A 242 -14.89 -38.02 0.71
C ASN A 242 -13.62 -37.63 1.46
N TRP A 243 -13.66 -36.48 2.11
CA TRP A 243 -12.60 -36.02 3.02
C TRP A 243 -13.00 -36.27 4.47
N GLN A 244 -12.13 -36.90 5.24
CA GLN A 244 -12.36 -37.20 6.65
C GLN A 244 -11.19 -36.71 7.49
N LEU A 245 -11.50 -36.12 8.64
CA LEU A 245 -10.57 -35.76 9.70
C LEU A 245 -10.70 -36.80 10.81
N TYR A 246 -9.57 -37.31 11.28
CA TYR A 246 -9.46 -38.29 12.35
C TYR A 246 -8.78 -37.68 13.57
N ASP A 247 -8.99 -38.28 14.74
CA ASP A 247 -8.18 -38.02 15.93
C ASP A 247 -6.93 -38.92 15.96
N GLU A 248 -6.05 -38.72 16.94
CA GLU A 248 -4.83 -39.52 17.09
C GLU A 248 -5.10 -41.01 17.34
N GLN A 249 -6.31 -41.38 17.78
CA GLN A 249 -6.77 -42.75 18.00
C GLN A 249 -7.37 -43.38 16.72
N GLY A 250 -7.44 -42.63 15.62
CA GLY A 250 -7.98 -43.08 14.34
C GLY A 250 -9.50 -43.08 14.27
N GLN A 251 -10.20 -42.38 15.17
CA GLN A 251 -11.65 -42.20 15.10
C GLN A 251 -11.99 -40.99 14.23
N VAL A 252 -13.05 -41.10 13.42
CA VAL A 252 -13.51 -39.99 12.58
C VAL A 252 -14.09 -38.88 13.46
N VAL A 253 -13.48 -37.69 13.39
CA VAL A 253 -13.92 -36.49 14.10
C VAL A 253 -14.86 -35.66 13.24
N LEU A 254 -14.52 -35.46 11.96
CA LEU A 254 -15.34 -34.71 11.00
C LEU A 254 -15.29 -35.36 9.62
N LYS A 255 -16.39 -35.25 8.88
CA LYS A 255 -16.48 -35.64 7.47
C LYS A 255 -16.97 -34.45 6.65
N MET A 256 -16.29 -34.13 5.55
CA MET A 256 -16.77 -33.09 4.63
C MET A 256 -18.13 -33.47 4.04
N PRO A 257 -19.03 -32.49 3.82
CA PRO A 257 -20.27 -32.72 3.09
C PRO A 257 -20.04 -33.30 1.68
N GLU A 258 -20.93 -34.15 1.21
CA GLU A 258 -20.78 -34.89 -0.07
C GLU A 258 -20.70 -33.99 -1.31
N ASN A 259 -21.21 -32.76 -1.22
CA ASN A 259 -21.17 -31.77 -2.29
C ASN A 259 -19.83 -31.01 -2.37
N TYR A 260 -18.88 -31.26 -1.47
CA TYR A 260 -17.58 -30.60 -1.50
C TYR A 260 -16.72 -31.11 -2.67
N LYS A 261 -16.69 -30.35 -3.76
CA LYS A 261 -15.86 -30.61 -4.94
C LYS A 261 -14.59 -29.77 -4.87
N HIS A 262 -13.45 -30.38 -4.53
CA HIS A 262 -12.16 -29.70 -4.61
C HIS A 262 -11.15 -30.52 -5.40
N LYS A 263 -10.32 -29.84 -6.20
CA LYS A 263 -9.22 -30.49 -6.92
C LYS A 263 -8.15 -30.94 -5.91
N PRO A 264 -7.53 -32.12 -6.12
CA PRO A 264 -6.73 -32.83 -5.11
C PRO A 264 -5.28 -32.32 -5.03
N TRP A 265 -5.08 -31.07 -4.61
CA TRP A 265 -3.74 -30.52 -4.41
C TRP A 265 -3.68 -29.77 -3.09
N GLU A 266 -2.99 -30.35 -2.09
CA GLU A 266 -2.54 -29.67 -0.86
C GLU A 266 -3.62 -28.85 -0.12
N VAL A 267 -4.87 -29.30 -0.18
CA VAL A 267 -6.07 -28.53 0.24
C VAL A 267 -5.95 -28.00 1.67
N PHE A 268 -5.33 -28.78 2.56
CA PHE A 268 -5.19 -28.43 3.97
C PHE A 268 -3.75 -28.17 4.39
N MET A 269 -2.77 -28.33 3.48
CA MET A 269 -1.39 -27.97 3.80
C MET A 269 -1.30 -26.45 3.98
N PRO A 270 -0.70 -25.95 5.07
CA PRO A 270 -0.35 -24.54 5.15
C PRO A 270 0.58 -24.15 4.00
N GLY A 271 0.38 -22.95 3.45
CA GLY A 271 1.23 -22.42 2.41
C GLY A 271 2.63 -22.10 2.94
N TRP A 272 3.62 -22.04 2.07
CA TRP A 272 5.01 -21.69 2.43
C TRP A 272 5.13 -20.35 3.19
N LYS A 273 4.22 -19.40 2.91
CA LYS A 273 4.15 -18.11 3.60
C LYS A 273 3.61 -18.21 5.04
N ASP A 274 2.79 -19.22 5.33
CA ASP A 274 2.11 -19.36 6.62
C ASP A 274 3.05 -19.91 7.69
N TYR A 275 4.09 -20.63 7.27
CA TYR A 275 5.22 -21.05 8.09
C TYR A 275 6.05 -19.83 8.58
N GLY A 276 6.08 -18.70 7.85
CA GLY A 276 6.96 -17.56 8.15
C GLY A 276 6.65 -16.70 9.41
N LYS A 277 5.66 -17.05 10.24
CA LYS A 277 5.34 -16.27 11.46
C LYS A 277 6.23 -16.71 12.63
N GLU A 278 7.28 -15.92 12.86
CA GLU A 278 8.41 -16.22 13.76
C GLU A 278 8.03 -16.39 15.25
N GLU A 279 6.88 -15.86 15.69
CA GLU A 279 6.57 -15.73 17.11
C GLU A 279 5.71 -16.88 17.67
N THR A 280 5.10 -17.69 16.82
CA THR A 280 4.31 -18.87 17.22
C THR A 280 4.37 -19.94 16.12
N PRO A 281 5.37 -20.83 16.12
CA PRO A 281 5.43 -21.93 15.16
C PRO A 281 4.27 -22.90 15.44
N ILE A 282 3.24 -22.86 14.59
CA ILE A 282 2.17 -23.85 14.60
C ILE A 282 2.74 -25.11 13.92
N THR A 283 2.50 -26.28 14.52
CA THR A 283 2.92 -27.55 13.90
C THR A 283 2.15 -27.81 12.60
N ALA A 284 2.71 -28.59 11.69
CA ALA A 284 2.02 -28.88 10.43
C ALA A 284 0.65 -29.54 10.64
N TRP A 285 0.53 -30.49 11.57
CA TRP A 285 -0.73 -31.19 11.85
C TRP A 285 -1.79 -30.30 12.51
N ASP A 286 -1.40 -29.38 13.40
CA ASP A 286 -2.33 -28.40 13.97
C ASP A 286 -2.86 -27.46 12.88
N ALA A 287 -1.97 -27.01 11.99
CA ALA A 287 -2.35 -26.17 10.85
C ALA A 287 -3.29 -26.92 9.87
N ILE A 288 -3.00 -28.18 9.56
CA ILE A 288 -3.86 -29.04 8.72
C ILE A 288 -5.24 -29.19 9.37
N THR A 289 -5.29 -29.46 10.67
CA THR A 289 -6.55 -29.59 11.44
C THR A 289 -7.37 -28.29 11.39
N ALA A 290 -6.72 -27.16 11.63
CA ALA A 290 -7.36 -25.85 11.57
C ALA A 290 -7.89 -25.53 10.17
N ASN A 291 -7.10 -25.81 9.13
CA ASN A 291 -7.49 -25.63 7.73
C ASN A 291 -8.68 -26.51 7.35
N PHE A 292 -8.68 -27.78 7.78
CA PHE A 292 -9.81 -28.69 7.56
C PHE A 292 -11.08 -28.14 8.22
N ARG A 293 -11.02 -27.78 9.50
CA ARG A 293 -12.17 -27.22 10.24
C ARG A 293 -12.68 -25.93 9.63
N LYS A 294 -11.77 -25.04 9.21
CA LYS A 294 -12.13 -23.81 8.50
C LYS A 294 -12.89 -24.13 7.21
N LYS A 295 -12.37 -25.04 6.38
CA LYS A 295 -13.02 -25.42 5.13
C LYS A 295 -14.36 -26.12 5.35
N TYR A 296 -14.45 -26.96 6.39
CA TYR A 296 -15.69 -27.62 6.78
C TYR A 296 -16.76 -26.60 7.15
N ASN A 297 -16.42 -25.62 8.00
CA ASN A 297 -17.32 -24.55 8.39
C ASN A 297 -17.72 -23.67 7.18
N GLU A 298 -16.78 -23.36 6.28
CA GLU A 298 -17.10 -22.65 5.03
C GLU A 298 -18.17 -23.40 4.24
N VAL A 299 -17.99 -24.70 3.99
CA VAL A 299 -18.98 -25.51 3.23
C VAL A 299 -20.33 -25.60 3.96
N LEU A 300 -20.34 -25.74 5.29
CA LEU A 300 -21.57 -25.73 6.06
C LEU A 300 -22.31 -24.40 5.93
N ILE A 301 -21.60 -23.27 6.03
CA ILE A 301 -22.21 -21.95 5.89
C ILE A 301 -22.74 -21.76 4.45
N GLU A 302 -22.00 -22.20 3.43
CA GLU A 302 -22.50 -22.17 2.04
C GLU A 302 -23.78 -22.97 1.85
N ASN A 303 -23.84 -24.18 2.42
CA ASN A 303 -25.04 -25.01 2.36
C ASN A 303 -26.21 -24.36 3.09
N LYS A 304 -25.97 -23.72 4.25
CA LYS A 304 -26.98 -22.95 4.96
C LYS A 304 -27.49 -21.78 4.11
N ILE A 305 -26.59 -20.99 3.51
CA ILE A 305 -26.94 -19.87 2.63
C ILE A 305 -27.81 -20.35 1.47
N ALA A 306 -27.41 -21.43 0.79
CA ALA A 306 -28.13 -21.98 -0.35
C ALA A 306 -29.52 -22.55 0.02
N ALA A 307 -29.72 -22.93 1.28
CA ALA A 307 -30.99 -23.43 1.78
C ALA A 307 -31.94 -22.33 2.32
N LEU A 308 -31.49 -21.07 2.39
CA LEU A 308 -32.35 -19.98 2.85
C LEU A 308 -33.44 -19.66 1.83
N GLU A 309 -34.66 -19.49 2.31
CA GLU A 309 -35.76 -18.96 1.51
C GLU A 309 -35.68 -17.43 1.48
N THR A 310 -35.67 -16.86 0.28
CA THR A 310 -35.69 -15.41 0.08
C THR A 310 -37.01 -14.83 0.63
N PRO A 311 -36.98 -13.88 1.59
CA PRO A 311 -38.18 -13.23 2.07
C PRO A 311 -38.92 -12.51 0.92
N ALA A 312 -40.23 -12.70 0.80
CA ALA A 312 -41.02 -12.13 -0.31
C ALA A 312 -40.89 -10.60 -0.43
N LYS A 313 -40.71 -9.90 0.69
CA LYS A 313 -40.45 -8.44 0.68
C LYS A 313 -39.08 -8.09 0.10
N LEU A 314 -38.05 -8.87 0.41
CA LEU A 314 -36.72 -8.67 -0.17
C LEU A 314 -36.75 -8.92 -1.68
N GLN A 315 -37.39 -10.00 -2.12
CA GLN A 315 -37.58 -10.30 -3.54
C GLN A 315 -38.27 -9.14 -4.25
N ALA A 316 -39.38 -8.63 -3.69
CA ALA A 316 -40.11 -7.53 -4.30
C ALA A 316 -39.30 -6.21 -4.38
N GLU A 317 -38.34 -5.98 -3.48
CA GLU A 317 -37.43 -4.83 -3.60
C GLU A 317 -36.34 -5.08 -4.65
N PHE A 318 -35.81 -6.30 -4.75
CA PHE A 318 -34.87 -6.69 -5.80
C PHE A 318 -35.51 -6.66 -7.19
N ASP A 319 -36.78 -7.04 -7.34
CA ASP A 319 -37.47 -6.99 -8.64
C ASP A 319 -37.63 -5.55 -9.19
N LYS A 320 -37.48 -4.54 -8.33
CA LYS A 320 -37.51 -3.11 -8.73
C LYS A 320 -36.14 -2.58 -9.14
N ILE A 321 -35.05 -3.26 -8.75
CA ILE A 321 -33.68 -2.79 -8.93
C ILE A 321 -32.89 -3.85 -9.67
N ASP A 322 -32.40 -3.53 -10.87
CA ASP A 322 -31.56 -4.44 -11.63
C ASP A 322 -30.26 -4.76 -10.85
N MET A 323 -30.19 -5.95 -10.26
CA MET A 323 -29.11 -6.47 -9.41
C MET A 323 -28.94 -7.97 -9.63
N ASP A 324 -27.71 -8.46 -9.51
CA ASP A 324 -27.41 -9.88 -9.66
C ASP A 324 -28.05 -10.74 -8.55
N ASN A 325 -28.44 -11.97 -8.91
CA ASN A 325 -28.98 -12.99 -8.02
C ASN A 325 -28.00 -13.39 -6.89
N THR A 326 -26.69 -13.21 -7.10
CA THR A 326 -25.71 -13.45 -6.03
C THR A 326 -25.89 -12.47 -4.87
N LEU A 327 -26.23 -11.20 -5.15
CA LEU A 327 -26.52 -10.20 -4.13
C LEU A 327 -27.85 -10.49 -3.43
N LEU A 328 -28.89 -10.94 -4.15
CA LEU A 328 -30.14 -11.37 -3.53
C LEU A 328 -29.91 -12.47 -2.49
N THR A 329 -29.09 -13.46 -2.84
CA THR A 329 -28.70 -14.56 -1.93
C THR A 329 -27.93 -14.01 -0.72
N ALA A 330 -27.01 -13.08 -0.93
CA ALA A 330 -26.25 -12.46 0.14
C ALA A 330 -27.16 -11.64 1.08
N PHE A 331 -28.06 -10.82 0.56
CA PHE A 331 -29.02 -10.08 1.38
C PHE A 331 -29.96 -11.02 2.16
N THR A 332 -30.37 -12.13 1.55
CA THR A 332 -31.15 -13.16 2.24
C THR A 332 -30.39 -13.69 3.46
N GLY A 333 -29.11 -14.01 3.31
CA GLY A 333 -28.27 -14.43 4.45
C GLY A 333 -27.96 -13.31 5.44
N LEU A 334 -27.87 -12.05 5.01
CA LEU A 334 -27.73 -10.89 5.91
C LEU A 334 -28.91 -10.77 6.87
N LEU A 335 -30.11 -11.15 6.43
CA LEU A 335 -31.35 -11.18 7.22
C LEU A 335 -31.50 -12.44 8.08
N SER A 336 -30.55 -13.38 8.02
CA SER A 336 -30.57 -14.59 8.84
C SER A 336 -30.35 -14.28 10.33
N LYS A 337 -30.99 -15.07 11.21
CA LYS A 337 -30.73 -15.03 12.66
C LYS A 337 -29.37 -15.66 13.01
N GLU A 338 -28.79 -16.46 12.10
CA GLU A 338 -27.48 -17.06 12.30
C GLU A 338 -26.36 -16.06 11.99
N GLU A 339 -25.57 -15.73 13.01
CA GLU A 339 -24.51 -14.71 12.91
C GLU A 339 -23.42 -15.10 11.90
N GLU A 340 -22.99 -16.36 11.87
CA GLU A 340 -21.95 -16.84 10.94
C GLU A 340 -22.37 -16.67 9.46
N VAL A 341 -23.63 -17.01 9.16
CA VAL A 341 -24.24 -16.85 7.83
C VAL A 341 -24.28 -15.37 7.45
N ALA A 342 -24.79 -14.54 8.36
CA ALA A 342 -24.91 -13.11 8.10
C ALA A 342 -23.56 -12.41 7.93
N ASN A 343 -22.53 -12.83 8.68
CA ASN A 343 -21.17 -12.28 8.56
C ASN A 343 -20.50 -12.68 7.24
N VAL A 344 -20.70 -13.91 6.74
CA VAL A 344 -20.23 -14.30 5.40
C VAL A 344 -20.96 -13.49 4.33
N CYS A 345 -22.28 -13.36 4.44
CA CYS A 345 -23.08 -12.61 3.47
C CYS A 345 -22.81 -11.10 3.47
N SER A 346 -22.60 -10.49 4.64
CA SER A 346 -22.19 -9.08 4.74
C SER A 346 -20.87 -8.84 4.03
N ARG A 347 -19.86 -9.72 4.23
CA ARG A 347 -18.58 -9.65 3.51
C ARG A 347 -18.73 -9.82 2.00
N ARG A 348 -19.66 -10.66 1.53
CA ARG A 348 -19.94 -10.81 0.10
C ARG A 348 -20.50 -9.53 -0.52
N ILE A 349 -21.49 -8.93 0.14
CA ILE A 349 -22.04 -7.64 -0.30
C ILE A 349 -20.92 -6.59 -0.31
N TRP A 350 -20.13 -6.49 0.77
CA TRP A 350 -19.04 -5.53 0.87
C TRP A 350 -17.97 -5.73 -0.21
N SER A 351 -17.56 -6.98 -0.48
CA SER A 351 -16.59 -7.26 -1.55
C SER A 351 -17.08 -6.79 -2.92
N GLN A 352 -18.39 -6.89 -3.21
CA GLN A 352 -18.93 -6.37 -4.46
C GLN A 352 -18.87 -4.83 -4.50
N LEU A 353 -19.10 -4.16 -3.36
CA LEU A 353 -18.94 -2.69 -3.27
C LEU A 353 -17.48 -2.25 -3.50
N GLU A 354 -16.49 -3.02 -3.07
CA GLU A 354 -15.07 -2.69 -3.29
C GLU A 354 -14.62 -2.84 -4.75
N TYR A 355 -15.31 -3.67 -5.54
CA TYR A 355 -14.96 -3.94 -6.94
C TYR A 355 -15.85 -3.21 -7.95
N GLU A 356 -17.08 -2.84 -7.59
CA GLU A 356 -18.03 -2.17 -8.49
C GLU A 356 -18.09 -0.65 -8.27
N GLU A 357 -18.48 0.08 -9.31
CA GLU A 357 -18.60 1.53 -9.32
C GLU A 357 -19.70 2.04 -8.35
N THR A 358 -19.70 3.36 -8.08
CA THR A 358 -20.65 4.12 -7.25
C THR A 358 -22.13 3.72 -7.37
N LEU A 359 -22.55 3.21 -8.52
CA LEU A 359 -23.92 2.76 -8.79
C LEU A 359 -24.38 1.65 -7.85
N LEU A 360 -23.50 0.69 -7.54
CA LEU A 360 -23.86 -0.44 -6.68
C LEU A 360 -24.05 0.01 -5.22
N GLU A 361 -23.19 0.91 -4.73
CA GLU A 361 -23.25 1.46 -3.37
C GLU A 361 -24.63 2.06 -3.06
N VAL A 362 -25.16 2.88 -3.98
CA VAL A 362 -26.48 3.53 -3.81
C VAL A 362 -27.60 2.49 -3.78
N LYS A 363 -27.59 1.52 -4.71
CA LYS A 363 -28.61 0.46 -4.79
C LYS A 363 -28.64 -0.39 -3.52
N VAL A 364 -27.47 -0.78 -3.00
CA VAL A 364 -27.34 -1.51 -1.73
C VAL A 364 -27.90 -0.69 -0.57
N GLY A 365 -27.58 0.60 -0.51
CA GLY A 365 -28.14 1.53 0.48
C GLY A 365 -29.66 1.60 0.44
N ILE A 366 -30.25 1.70 -0.76
CA ILE A 366 -31.72 1.73 -0.97
C ILE A 366 -32.37 0.46 -0.42
N ILE A 367 -31.84 -0.73 -0.76
CA ILE A 367 -32.37 -2.00 -0.27
C ILE A 367 -32.29 -2.06 1.26
N LEU A 368 -31.14 -1.71 1.85
CA LEU A 368 -30.96 -1.71 3.30
C LEU A 368 -31.96 -0.77 4.00
N ALA A 369 -32.14 0.45 3.48
CA ALA A 369 -33.07 1.44 4.01
C ALA A 369 -34.52 0.97 3.92
N ARG A 370 -34.92 0.31 2.82
CA ARG A 370 -36.29 -0.21 2.63
C ARG A 370 -36.56 -1.47 3.45
N MET A 371 -35.54 -2.28 3.72
CA MET A 371 -35.70 -3.51 4.50
C MET A 371 -35.69 -3.25 6.01
N LEU A 372 -34.91 -2.28 6.52
CA LEU A 372 -34.78 -2.02 7.96
C LEU A 372 -36.11 -1.84 8.72
N PRO A 373 -37.14 -1.11 8.20
CA PRO A 373 -38.43 -0.96 8.87
C PRO A 373 -39.13 -2.29 9.20
N TYR A 374 -38.96 -3.30 8.35
CA TYR A 374 -39.59 -4.61 8.55
C TYR A 374 -38.97 -5.42 9.69
N TYR A 375 -37.74 -5.06 10.10
CA TYR A 375 -36.97 -5.79 11.11
C TYR A 375 -36.80 -5.00 12.41
N LEU A 376 -37.51 -3.90 12.62
CA LEU A 376 -37.37 -3.06 13.83
C LEU A 376 -37.60 -3.80 15.16
N LYS A 377 -38.35 -4.91 15.14
CA LYS A 377 -38.63 -5.78 16.31
C LYS A 377 -37.61 -6.90 16.51
N GLU A 378 -36.80 -7.21 15.50
CA GLU A 378 -35.78 -8.27 15.54
C GLU A 378 -34.43 -7.62 15.86
N SER A 379 -34.09 -7.50 17.16
CA SER A 379 -32.97 -6.66 17.64
C SER A 379 -31.63 -6.92 16.93
N VAL A 380 -31.26 -8.19 16.72
CA VAL A 380 -30.00 -8.59 16.08
C VAL A 380 -29.97 -8.21 14.60
N ILE A 381 -31.06 -8.48 13.87
CA ILE A 381 -31.16 -8.14 12.44
C ILE A 381 -31.22 -6.63 12.28
N ARG A 382 -32.00 -5.93 13.11
CA ARG A 382 -32.09 -4.46 13.13
C ARG A 382 -30.72 -3.83 13.30
N GLN A 383 -29.96 -4.22 14.33
CA GLN A 383 -28.64 -3.65 14.59
C GLN A 383 -27.68 -3.90 13.43
N ARG A 384 -27.72 -5.09 12.84
CA ARG A 384 -26.88 -5.44 11.68
C ARG A 384 -27.22 -4.61 10.45
N LEU A 385 -28.50 -4.55 10.08
CA LEU A 385 -28.97 -3.75 8.95
C LEU A 385 -28.67 -2.27 9.14
N TYR A 386 -28.90 -1.75 10.35
CA TYR A 386 -28.60 -0.37 10.71
C TYR A 386 -27.11 -0.05 10.54
N LYS A 387 -26.23 -0.85 11.17
CA LYS A 387 -24.77 -0.63 11.07
C LYS A 387 -24.30 -0.69 9.62
N PHE A 388 -24.77 -1.69 8.87
CA PHE A 388 -24.38 -1.84 7.47
C PHE A 388 -24.91 -0.68 6.61
N LEU A 389 -26.16 -0.24 6.81
CA LEU A 389 -26.71 0.93 6.13
C LEU A 389 -25.85 2.18 6.38
N CYS A 390 -25.49 2.43 7.64
CA CYS A 390 -24.62 3.56 7.98
C CYS A 390 -23.24 3.46 7.32
N SER A 391 -22.63 2.26 7.26
CA SER A 391 -21.35 2.06 6.58
C SER A 391 -21.42 2.31 5.07
N VAL A 392 -22.50 1.89 4.41
CA VAL A 392 -22.69 2.10 2.97
C VAL A 392 -22.94 3.58 2.67
N VAL A 393 -23.82 4.23 3.45
CA VAL A 393 -24.13 5.65 3.28
C VAL A 393 -22.91 6.54 3.52
N ALA A 394 -21.96 6.09 4.35
CA ALA A 394 -20.70 6.76 4.63
C ALA A 394 -19.64 6.67 3.53
N LEU A 395 -19.90 5.93 2.43
CA LEU A 395 -18.95 5.84 1.32
C LEU A 395 -18.88 7.18 0.56
N PRO A 396 -17.67 7.66 0.22
CA PRO A 396 -17.47 9.03 -0.27
C PRO A 396 -18.11 9.31 -1.63
N ASN A 397 -18.26 8.29 -2.47
CA ASN A 397 -18.66 8.45 -3.87
C ASN A 397 -20.17 8.44 -4.08
N ILE A 398 -20.96 8.04 -3.09
CA ILE A 398 -22.41 7.78 -3.21
C ILE A 398 -23.23 8.98 -3.73
N LYS A 399 -22.70 10.20 -3.62
CA LYS A 399 -23.33 11.47 -4.04
C LYS A 399 -23.22 11.77 -5.54
N GLY A 400 -22.37 11.07 -6.28
CA GLY A 400 -22.09 11.34 -7.70
C GLY A 400 -23.25 11.00 -8.66
N LEU A 401 -24.27 10.27 -8.21
CA LEU A 401 -25.41 9.82 -9.00
C LEU A 401 -26.70 10.48 -8.52
N HIS A 402 -26.95 11.72 -8.98
CA HIS A 402 -28.02 12.60 -8.47
C HIS A 402 -29.39 11.93 -8.30
N ASP A 403 -29.91 11.23 -9.31
CA ASP A 403 -31.26 10.64 -9.26
C ASP A 403 -31.38 9.48 -8.25
N LEU A 404 -30.39 8.58 -8.24
CA LEU A 404 -30.38 7.44 -7.31
C LEU A 404 -30.07 7.87 -5.88
N TYR A 405 -29.24 8.91 -5.72
CA TYR A 405 -28.97 9.49 -4.41
C TYR A 405 -30.23 10.13 -3.82
N ALA A 406 -31.06 10.80 -4.64
CA ALA A 406 -32.36 11.29 -4.20
C ALA A 406 -33.31 10.14 -3.81
N GLU A 407 -33.30 9.02 -4.55
CA GLU A 407 -34.08 7.82 -4.19
C GLU A 407 -33.60 7.19 -2.87
N LEU A 408 -32.30 7.20 -2.60
CA LEU A 408 -31.73 6.78 -1.32
C LEU A 408 -32.19 7.69 -0.18
N GLN A 409 -32.12 9.02 -0.35
CA GLN A 409 -32.61 9.99 0.64
C GLN A 409 -34.09 9.76 0.95
N ALA A 410 -34.93 9.61 -0.08
CA ALA A 410 -36.35 9.30 0.08
C ALA A 410 -36.59 7.97 0.80
N SER A 411 -35.75 6.96 0.56
CA SER A 411 -35.83 5.66 1.24
C SER A 411 -35.39 5.71 2.71
N LEU A 412 -34.59 6.70 3.09
CA LEU A 412 -34.15 6.96 4.47
C LEU A 412 -35.14 7.80 5.28
N GLU A 413 -36.01 8.58 4.64
CA GLU A 413 -36.98 9.47 5.30
C GLU A 413 -37.87 8.76 6.35
N PRO A 414 -38.44 7.56 6.10
CA PRO A 414 -39.24 6.85 7.10
C PRO A 414 -38.44 6.41 8.34
N LEU A 415 -37.11 6.38 8.24
CA LEU A 415 -36.20 5.97 9.30
C LEU A 415 -35.68 7.16 10.13
N LEU A 416 -36.01 8.41 9.78
CA LEU A 416 -35.58 9.60 10.52
C LEU A 416 -35.84 9.51 12.03
N PRO A 417 -37.01 9.06 12.53
CA PRO A 417 -37.24 8.93 13.97
C PRO A 417 -36.22 8.01 14.66
N LEU A 418 -35.85 6.90 14.00
CA LEU A 418 -34.83 5.99 14.49
C LEU A 418 -33.46 6.67 14.51
N PHE A 419 -33.09 7.38 13.44
CA PHE A 419 -31.80 8.09 13.41
C PHE A 419 -31.72 9.20 14.45
N PHE A 420 -32.80 9.94 14.71
CA PHE A 420 -32.85 10.91 15.81
C PHE A 420 -32.65 10.25 17.17
N GLU A 421 -33.31 9.11 17.42
CA GLU A 421 -33.14 8.33 18.66
C GLU A 421 -31.68 7.87 18.82
N GLN A 422 -31.09 7.29 17.77
CA GLN A 422 -29.72 6.77 17.81
C GLN A 422 -28.67 7.88 17.90
N ALA A 423 -28.89 9.03 17.24
CA ALA A 423 -27.97 10.17 17.27
C ALA A 423 -27.85 10.81 18.66
N GLY A 424 -28.93 10.77 19.46
CA GLY A 424 -28.94 11.19 20.86
C GLY A 424 -28.65 10.05 21.85
N GLY A 425 -28.34 8.85 21.37
CA GLY A 425 -28.10 7.66 22.17
C GLY A 425 -26.79 7.71 22.97
N PRO A 426 -26.57 6.77 23.91
CA PRO A 426 -25.37 6.73 24.74
C PRO A 426 -24.15 6.10 24.05
N ASP A 427 -24.33 5.37 22.94
CA ASP A 427 -23.25 4.75 22.18
C ASP A 427 -22.68 5.75 21.16
N ASP A 428 -21.42 6.15 21.36
CA ASP A 428 -20.77 7.19 20.56
C ASP A 428 -20.52 6.79 19.10
N GLU A 429 -20.31 5.51 18.80
CA GLU A 429 -20.12 5.06 17.42
C GLU A 429 -21.44 5.12 16.67
N ILE A 430 -22.50 4.57 17.27
CA ILE A 430 -23.85 4.56 16.73
C ILE A 430 -24.38 6.00 16.57
N ALA A 431 -24.11 6.87 17.55
CA ALA A 431 -24.52 8.26 17.52
C ALA A 431 -23.88 9.01 16.34
N ARG A 432 -22.57 8.87 16.12
CA ARG A 432 -21.87 9.49 14.97
C ARG A 432 -22.39 8.98 13.63
N GLN A 433 -22.59 7.67 13.51
CA GLN A 433 -23.19 7.07 12.32
C GLN A 433 -24.57 7.65 12.02
N ALA A 434 -25.42 7.80 13.04
CA ALA A 434 -26.74 8.41 12.91
C ALA A 434 -26.65 9.89 12.49
N GLN A 435 -25.75 10.66 13.11
CA GLN A 435 -25.53 12.08 12.79
C GLN A 435 -25.18 12.28 11.32
N TYR A 436 -24.36 11.38 10.74
CA TYR A 436 -24.02 11.44 9.31
C TYR A 436 -25.24 11.15 8.42
N VAL A 437 -26.02 10.12 8.75
CA VAL A 437 -27.21 9.79 7.97
C VAL A 437 -28.25 10.92 8.07
N LEU A 438 -28.38 11.57 9.23
CA LEU A 438 -29.23 12.76 9.39
C LEU A 438 -28.75 13.95 8.56
N LEU A 439 -27.44 14.13 8.37
CA LEU A 439 -26.93 15.12 7.40
C LEU A 439 -27.37 14.80 5.96
N ILE A 440 -27.53 13.54 5.61
CA ILE A 440 -27.87 13.13 4.23
C ILE A 440 -29.38 13.18 3.99
N ALA A 441 -30.17 12.57 4.87
CA ALA A 441 -31.61 12.39 4.67
C ALA A 441 -32.47 13.36 5.49
N GLY A 442 -31.88 14.03 6.48
CA GLY A 442 -32.57 14.93 7.40
C GLY A 442 -32.07 16.37 7.36
N ASN A 443 -31.25 16.78 6.39
CA ASN A 443 -30.67 18.14 6.31
C ASN A 443 -31.74 19.25 6.26
N GLU A 444 -32.88 18.98 5.65
CA GLU A 444 -34.02 19.92 5.56
C GLU A 444 -34.91 19.88 6.81
N HIS A 445 -34.77 18.85 7.66
CA HIS A 445 -35.58 18.72 8.85
C HIS A 445 -35.05 19.62 9.99
N PRO A 446 -35.83 20.58 10.53
CA PRO A 446 -35.33 21.55 11.51
C PRO A 446 -34.73 20.93 12.78
N ALA A 447 -35.24 19.77 13.19
CA ALA A 447 -34.73 19.05 14.36
C ALA A 447 -33.28 18.56 14.19
N THR A 448 -32.79 18.37 12.96
CA THR A 448 -31.40 17.95 12.69
C THR A 448 -30.41 19.00 13.17
N SER A 449 -30.62 20.26 12.78
CA SER A 449 -29.79 21.37 13.24
C SER A 449 -29.79 21.50 14.77
N THR A 450 -30.96 21.33 15.39
CA THR A 450 -31.13 21.40 16.85
C THR A 450 -30.37 20.27 17.54
N LEU A 451 -30.47 19.03 17.06
CA LEU A 451 -29.78 17.89 17.62
C LEU A 451 -28.26 18.06 17.49
N LEU A 452 -27.75 18.39 16.31
CA LEU A 452 -26.31 18.56 16.08
C LEU A 452 -25.72 19.67 16.98
N LEU A 453 -26.48 20.75 17.20
CA LEU A 453 -26.12 21.79 18.15
C LEU A 453 -26.07 21.28 19.60
N GLN A 454 -27.02 20.45 20.02
CA GLN A 454 -27.03 19.87 21.37
C GLN A 454 -25.85 18.92 21.57
N GLU A 455 -25.59 18.07 20.58
CA GLU A 455 -24.51 17.09 20.58
C GLU A 455 -23.12 17.75 20.63
N TRP A 456 -22.91 18.82 19.87
CA TRP A 456 -21.67 19.60 19.90
C TRP A 456 -21.46 20.32 21.26
N ASN A 457 -22.50 20.96 21.79
CA ASN A 457 -22.42 21.74 23.03
C ASN A 457 -22.34 20.87 24.30
N ASN A 458 -22.63 19.57 24.21
CA ASN A 458 -22.53 18.69 25.35
C ASN A 458 -21.07 18.29 25.64
N THR A 459 -20.43 18.98 26.57
CA THR A 459 -19.02 18.74 26.95
C THR A 459 -18.79 17.41 27.68
N THR A 460 -19.85 16.67 28.05
CA THR A 460 -19.73 15.31 28.60
C THR A 460 -19.52 14.24 27.51
N HIS A 461 -19.83 14.55 26.25
CA HIS A 461 -19.57 13.67 25.12
C HIS A 461 -18.08 13.61 24.79
N THR A 462 -17.64 12.52 24.17
CA THR A 462 -16.26 12.41 23.69
C THR A 462 -15.94 13.49 22.67
N ARG A 463 -14.66 13.87 22.60
CA ARG A 463 -14.16 14.84 21.61
C ARG A 463 -14.59 14.47 20.19
N VAL A 464 -14.44 13.19 19.80
CA VAL A 464 -14.78 12.70 18.45
C VAL A 464 -16.26 12.87 18.15
N ARG A 465 -17.16 12.58 19.09
CA ARG A 465 -18.61 12.77 18.91
C ARG A 465 -18.98 14.25 18.77
N ARG A 466 -18.44 15.12 19.61
CA ARG A 466 -18.64 16.58 19.51
C ARG A 466 -18.12 17.12 18.17
N SER A 467 -16.94 16.67 17.76
CA SER A 467 -16.32 17.00 16.47
C SER A 467 -17.18 16.54 15.29
N TYR A 468 -17.72 15.34 15.34
CA TYR A 468 -18.62 14.81 14.30
C TYR A 468 -19.89 15.65 14.17
N ALA A 469 -20.47 16.06 15.30
CA ALA A 469 -21.66 16.91 15.32
C ALA A 469 -21.41 18.30 14.72
N VAL A 470 -20.28 18.95 15.04
CA VAL A 470 -19.94 20.25 14.44
C VAL A 470 -19.58 20.12 12.95
N PHE A 471 -18.93 19.02 12.54
CA PHE A 471 -18.63 18.76 11.14
C PHE A 471 -19.92 18.58 10.33
N ALA A 472 -20.83 17.75 10.82
CA ALA A 472 -22.15 17.56 10.21
C ALA A 472 -22.93 18.87 10.15
N LEU A 473 -22.89 19.69 11.21
CA LEU A 473 -23.58 20.97 11.25
C LEU A 473 -23.01 21.96 10.22
N GLY A 474 -21.68 22.04 10.10
CA GLY A 474 -21.01 22.86 9.09
C GLY A 474 -21.34 22.40 7.67
N ALA A 475 -21.28 21.09 7.41
CA ALA A 475 -21.65 20.50 6.12
C ALA A 475 -23.10 20.81 5.76
N MET A 476 -24.01 20.70 6.72
CA MET A 476 -25.43 20.99 6.52
C MET A 476 -25.66 22.46 6.15
N TYR A 477 -25.01 23.39 6.85
CA TYR A 477 -25.09 24.82 6.49
C TYR A 477 -24.53 25.09 5.09
N ALA A 478 -23.40 24.47 4.73
CA ALA A 478 -22.83 24.60 3.40
C ALA A 478 -23.76 24.04 2.31
N PHE A 479 -24.34 22.85 2.50
CA PHE A 479 -25.30 22.25 1.55
C PHE A 479 -26.56 23.08 1.38
N ASN A 480 -27.05 23.69 2.46
CA ASN A 480 -28.27 24.49 2.43
C ASN A 480 -28.03 25.96 2.03
N GLY A 481 -26.78 26.34 1.69
CA GLY A 481 -26.42 27.73 1.36
C GLY A 481 -26.56 28.72 2.54
N GLU A 482 -26.57 28.23 3.78
CA GLU A 482 -26.76 29.03 5.00
C GLU A 482 -25.44 29.65 5.51
N THR A 483 -24.62 30.20 4.61
CA THR A 483 -23.26 30.71 4.92
C THR A 483 -23.25 31.77 6.04
N GLU A 484 -24.16 32.75 6.01
CA GLU A 484 -24.25 33.79 7.04
C GLU A 484 -24.55 33.21 8.43
N LYS A 485 -25.42 32.20 8.49
CA LYS A 485 -25.79 31.52 9.73
C LYS A 485 -24.62 30.71 10.28
N MET A 486 -23.86 30.05 9.40
CA MET A 486 -22.64 29.35 9.76
C MET A 486 -21.62 30.31 10.37
N ILE A 487 -21.32 31.44 9.70
CA ILE A 487 -20.38 32.45 10.19
C ILE A 487 -20.84 33.02 11.54
N THR A 488 -22.11 33.44 11.64
CA THR A 488 -22.70 34.03 12.85
C THR A 488 -22.63 33.07 14.05
N ARG A 489 -22.73 31.76 13.81
CA ARG A 489 -22.67 30.75 14.87
C ARG A 489 -21.24 30.33 15.20
N PHE A 490 -20.42 30.05 14.18
CA PHE A 490 -19.10 29.43 14.36
C PHE A 490 -18.04 30.46 14.78
N SER A 491 -18.11 31.71 14.32
CA SER A 491 -17.11 32.73 14.66
C SER A 491 -17.05 33.01 16.17
N PRO A 492 -18.17 33.26 16.88
CA PRO A 492 -18.15 33.42 18.34
C PRO A 492 -17.69 32.15 19.06
N ALA A 493 -18.12 30.97 18.62
CA ALA A 493 -17.78 29.70 19.24
C ALA A 493 -16.29 29.35 19.09
N PHE A 494 -15.68 29.68 17.94
CA PHE A 494 -14.26 29.50 17.71
C PHE A 494 -13.40 30.24 18.75
N ASN A 495 -13.85 31.42 19.21
CA ASN A 495 -13.10 32.21 20.19
C ASN A 495 -13.11 31.60 21.60
N THR A 496 -14.04 30.71 21.91
CA THR A 496 -14.20 30.11 23.23
C THR A 496 -13.93 28.60 23.26
N GLU A 497 -13.86 27.93 22.10
CA GLU A 497 -13.58 26.51 22.00
C GLU A 497 -12.14 26.18 22.38
N THR A 498 -11.99 25.15 23.22
CA THR A 498 -10.70 24.69 23.75
C THR A 498 -10.28 23.34 23.19
N ASP A 499 -11.23 22.53 22.71
CA ASP A 499 -10.91 21.27 22.04
C ASP A 499 -10.30 21.54 20.66
N ALA A 500 -9.06 21.08 20.46
CA ALA A 500 -8.28 21.35 19.26
C ALA A 500 -8.93 20.79 17.98
N LEU A 501 -9.61 19.64 18.06
CA LEU A 501 -10.26 19.03 16.90
C LEU A 501 -11.54 19.77 16.52
N VAL A 502 -12.38 20.11 17.51
CA VAL A 502 -13.57 20.94 17.28
C VAL A 502 -13.17 22.31 16.72
N ARG A 503 -12.14 22.93 17.29
CA ARG A 503 -11.63 24.24 16.85
C ARG A 503 -11.07 24.20 15.43
N LEU A 504 -10.39 23.11 15.05
CA LEU A 504 -9.95 22.86 13.68
C LEU A 504 -11.14 22.81 12.71
N ILE A 505 -12.18 22.04 13.03
CA ILE A 505 -13.36 21.89 12.15
C ILE A 505 -14.10 23.23 12.00
N LEU A 506 -14.23 23.99 13.09
CA LEU A 506 -14.77 25.36 13.03
C LEU A 506 -13.95 26.25 12.08
N ALA A 507 -12.61 26.20 12.18
CA ALA A 507 -11.73 26.98 11.31
C ALA A 507 -11.88 26.58 9.84
N VAL A 508 -11.95 25.28 9.53
CA VAL A 508 -12.18 24.77 8.16
C VAL A 508 -13.44 25.41 7.57
N TYR A 509 -14.57 25.29 8.25
CA TYR A 509 -15.84 25.78 7.72
C TYR A 509 -15.90 27.31 7.63
N LEU A 510 -15.31 28.02 8.60
CA LEU A 510 -15.24 29.48 8.57
C LEU A 510 -14.39 29.98 7.39
N VAL A 511 -13.23 29.36 7.15
CA VAL A 511 -12.36 29.70 6.00
C VAL A 511 -13.06 29.43 4.68
N VAL A 512 -13.72 28.27 4.53
CA VAL A 512 -14.52 27.95 3.33
C VAL A 512 -15.66 28.95 3.12
N ALA A 513 -16.28 29.43 4.21
CA ALA A 513 -17.40 30.37 4.17
C ALA A 513 -17.01 31.75 3.67
N THR A 514 -15.90 32.28 4.18
CA THR A 514 -15.48 33.68 3.98
C THR A 514 -14.44 33.83 2.88
N LYS A 515 -13.77 32.74 2.49
CA LYS A 515 -12.71 32.71 1.49
C LYS A 515 -11.68 33.83 1.74
N GLU A 516 -11.63 34.83 0.86
CA GLU A 516 -10.71 35.97 0.92
C GLU A 516 -10.86 36.82 2.20
N GLU A 517 -12.02 36.79 2.85
CA GLU A 517 -12.30 37.53 4.09
C GLU A 517 -12.05 36.71 5.37
N ALA A 518 -11.32 35.58 5.26
CA ALA A 518 -11.01 34.73 6.42
C ALA A 518 -10.21 35.45 7.50
N ASP A 519 -10.68 35.36 8.75
CA ASP A 519 -9.96 35.90 9.91
C ASP A 519 -8.62 35.19 10.10
N GLU A 520 -7.56 35.97 10.35
CA GLU A 520 -6.19 35.48 10.53
C GLU A 520 -6.08 34.36 11.57
N ARG A 521 -6.95 34.36 12.59
CA ARG A 521 -6.94 33.35 13.66
C ARG A 521 -7.43 31.99 13.19
N TRP A 522 -8.36 31.96 12.23
CA TRP A 522 -8.85 30.71 11.64
C TRP A 522 -7.76 30.11 10.74
N LEU A 523 -7.16 30.95 9.89
CA LEU A 523 -6.03 30.57 9.06
C LEU A 523 -4.86 30.05 9.91
N ALA A 524 -4.49 30.78 10.97
CA ALA A 524 -3.43 30.36 11.89
C ALA A 524 -3.69 28.96 12.51
N THR A 525 -4.95 28.60 12.74
CA THR A 525 -5.31 27.27 13.27
C THR A 525 -5.09 26.17 12.24
N LEU A 526 -5.51 26.38 10.99
CA LEU A 526 -5.27 25.44 9.89
C LEU A 526 -3.76 25.23 9.66
N LEU A 527 -3.01 26.34 9.61
CA LEU A 527 -1.58 26.34 9.35
C LEU A 527 -0.78 25.69 10.50
N THR A 528 -1.14 25.97 11.75
CA THR A 528 -0.51 25.31 12.91
C THR A 528 -0.81 23.81 12.93
N THR A 529 -1.99 23.41 12.46
CA THR A 529 -2.36 21.98 12.38
C THR A 529 -1.55 21.25 11.31
N LEU A 530 -1.29 21.88 10.16
CA LEU A 530 -0.39 21.30 9.15
C LEU A 530 1.03 21.05 9.69
N VAL A 531 1.51 21.94 10.57
CA VAL A 531 2.84 21.86 11.19
C VAL A 531 2.91 20.77 12.28
N ASN A 532 1.78 20.43 12.91
CA ASN A 532 1.70 19.48 14.02
C ASN A 532 0.51 18.53 13.85
N ALA A 533 0.42 17.89 12.70
CA ALA A 533 -0.73 17.09 12.33
C ALA A 533 -0.84 15.79 13.13
N SER A 534 0.29 15.23 13.59
CA SER A 534 0.35 13.98 14.37
C SER A 534 -0.53 13.99 15.62
N ALA A 535 -0.72 15.15 16.27
CA ALA A 535 -1.57 15.29 17.46
C ALA A 535 -3.08 15.09 17.17
N LEU A 536 -3.52 15.35 15.94
CA LEU A 536 -4.93 15.30 15.54
C LEU A 536 -5.24 14.22 14.50
N ARG A 537 -4.23 13.67 13.82
CA ARG A 537 -4.39 12.75 12.69
C ARG A 537 -5.31 11.57 12.99
N ASN A 538 -5.03 10.80 14.04
CA ASN A 538 -5.86 9.64 14.41
C ASN A 538 -7.33 9.99 14.66
N ASP A 539 -7.59 11.13 15.29
CA ASP A 539 -8.96 11.55 15.60
C ASP A 539 -9.66 12.14 14.37
N PHE A 540 -8.93 12.84 13.50
CA PHE A 540 -9.44 13.30 12.21
C PHE A 540 -9.69 12.13 11.25
N ASP A 541 -8.93 11.04 11.37
CA ASP A 541 -9.13 9.84 10.57
C ASP A 541 -10.51 9.22 10.80
N ASN A 542 -11.07 9.38 12.00
CA ASN A 542 -12.44 8.98 12.35
C ASN A 542 -13.53 9.83 11.67
N MET A 543 -13.16 10.88 10.92
CA MET A 543 -14.05 11.73 10.11
C MET A 543 -14.10 11.32 8.64
N LYS A 544 -13.66 10.09 8.32
CA LYS A 544 -13.64 9.51 6.96
C LYS A 544 -14.87 9.87 6.09
N PRO A 545 -16.12 9.81 6.57
CA PRO A 545 -17.29 10.10 5.74
C PRO A 545 -17.39 11.55 5.23
N PHE A 546 -16.65 12.49 5.85
CA PHE A 546 -16.58 13.89 5.43
C PHE A 546 -15.34 14.22 4.60
N ARG A 547 -14.19 13.60 4.94
CA ARG A 547 -12.89 13.87 4.28
C ARG A 547 -12.59 12.95 3.09
N GLY A 548 -13.34 11.87 2.92
CA GLY A 548 -13.02 10.81 1.95
C GLY A 548 -11.73 10.08 2.33
N GLU A 549 -10.89 9.78 1.34
CA GLU A 549 -9.58 9.15 1.58
C GLU A 549 -8.49 10.14 1.96
N SER A 550 -8.73 11.45 1.84
CA SER A 550 -7.72 12.49 2.07
C SER A 550 -7.25 12.52 3.52
N PHE A 551 -5.94 12.42 3.75
CA PHE A 551 -5.37 12.59 5.09
C PHE A 551 -5.58 14.01 5.62
N LEU A 552 -5.40 14.20 6.93
CA LEU A 552 -5.61 15.50 7.58
C LEU A 552 -4.90 16.65 6.86
N GLU A 553 -3.64 16.44 6.48
CA GLU A 553 -2.84 17.42 5.77
C GLU A 553 -3.45 17.73 4.41
N GLU A 554 -3.60 16.72 3.55
CA GLU A 554 -4.20 16.86 2.21
C GLU A 554 -5.55 17.58 2.25
N TYR A 555 -6.38 17.25 3.25
CA TYR A 555 -7.69 17.88 3.42
C TYR A 555 -7.56 19.37 3.77
N ILE A 556 -6.67 19.74 4.70
CA ILE A 556 -6.41 21.16 5.01
C ILE A 556 -5.83 21.87 3.77
N LEU A 557 -4.96 21.21 3.01
CA LEU A 557 -4.40 21.77 1.78
C LEU A 557 -5.45 22.05 0.73
N ALA A 558 -6.40 21.14 0.54
CA ALA A 558 -7.54 21.36 -0.35
C ALA A 558 -8.36 22.58 0.09
N VAL A 559 -8.62 22.74 1.40
CA VAL A 559 -9.33 23.91 1.94
C VAL A 559 -8.56 25.21 1.69
N LEU A 560 -7.24 25.18 1.86
CA LEU A 560 -6.39 26.35 1.66
C LEU A 560 -6.21 26.69 0.17
N HIS A 561 -6.22 25.70 -0.72
CA HIS A 561 -6.09 25.90 -2.17
C HIS A 561 -7.21 26.78 -2.74
N ASP A 562 -8.39 26.78 -2.12
CA ASP A 562 -9.51 27.62 -2.54
C ASP A 562 -9.37 29.11 -2.13
N LEU A 563 -8.30 29.48 -1.42
CA LEU A 563 -7.98 30.86 -1.05
C LEU A 563 -7.07 31.52 -2.10
N THR A 564 -7.11 32.85 -2.18
CA THR A 564 -6.23 33.60 -3.07
C THR A 564 -4.76 33.49 -2.62
N PRO A 565 -3.80 33.44 -3.57
CA PRO A 565 -2.37 33.42 -3.26
C PRO A 565 -1.94 34.53 -2.31
N GLU A 566 -2.54 35.71 -2.40
CA GLU A 566 -2.24 36.88 -1.56
C GLU A 566 -2.60 36.66 -0.09
N VAL A 567 -3.76 36.07 0.20
CA VAL A 567 -4.22 35.78 1.57
C VAL A 567 -3.35 34.70 2.21
N LEU A 568 -3.00 33.66 1.43
CA LEU A 568 -2.11 32.59 1.89
C LEU A 568 -0.68 33.10 2.10
N ALA A 569 -0.15 33.93 1.19
CA ALA A 569 1.19 34.49 1.28
C ALA A 569 1.42 35.30 2.56
N GLN A 570 0.41 36.05 3.02
CA GLN A 570 0.50 36.80 4.28
C GLN A 570 0.73 35.89 5.51
N HIS A 571 0.30 34.63 5.44
CA HIS A 571 0.26 33.72 6.60
C HIS A 571 1.29 32.58 6.51
N ILE A 572 1.74 32.21 5.31
CA ILE A 572 2.75 31.17 5.06
C ILE A 572 4.12 31.51 5.69
N ALA A 573 4.45 32.80 5.85
CA ALA A 573 5.73 33.22 6.43
C ALA A 573 6.01 32.63 7.83
N SER A 574 4.96 32.46 8.64
CA SER A 574 5.06 31.86 9.98
C SER A 574 5.33 30.35 9.93
N ILE A 575 4.79 29.66 8.91
CA ILE A 575 5.02 28.22 8.69
C ILE A 575 6.46 27.99 8.24
N ILE A 576 6.95 28.80 7.30
CA ILE A 576 8.33 28.72 6.81
C ILE A 576 9.31 28.83 7.98
N ALA A 577 9.05 29.73 8.92
CA ALA A 577 9.88 29.93 10.10
C ALA A 577 9.88 28.71 11.04
N GLN A 578 8.83 27.88 11.03
CA GLN A 578 8.68 26.70 11.88
C GLN A 578 9.15 25.40 11.23
N LEU A 579 9.35 25.37 9.90
CA LEU A 579 9.85 24.20 9.15
C LEU A 579 11.04 23.48 9.80
N PRO A 580 12.06 24.15 10.37
CA PRO A 580 13.20 23.47 10.97
C PRO A 580 12.87 22.67 12.24
N ALA A 581 11.73 22.92 12.88
CA ALA A 581 11.30 22.26 14.12
C ALA A 581 10.35 21.08 13.89
N ILE A 582 9.92 20.86 12.64
CA ILE A 582 8.97 19.80 12.24
C ILE A 582 9.71 18.49 12.03
N SER A 583 9.05 17.36 12.29
CA SER A 583 9.64 16.03 12.13
C SER A 583 9.86 15.69 10.64
N GLY A 584 10.92 14.91 10.34
CA GLY A 584 11.36 14.59 8.97
C GLY A 584 10.30 13.95 8.06
N SER A 585 9.30 13.28 8.63
CA SER A 585 8.19 12.65 7.89
C SER A 585 7.05 13.60 7.53
N GLU A 586 7.01 14.80 8.12
CA GLU A 586 5.94 15.79 7.93
C GLU A 586 6.36 16.91 6.94
N HIS A 587 7.62 16.93 6.50
CA HIS A 587 8.16 17.96 5.60
C HIS A 587 7.64 17.87 4.17
N ALA A 588 7.53 16.68 3.58
CA ALA A 588 7.11 16.50 2.18
C ALA A 588 5.70 17.07 1.88
N PRO A 589 4.62 16.66 2.59
CA PRO A 589 3.28 17.21 2.34
C PRO A 589 3.18 18.70 2.64
N LEU A 590 3.97 19.21 3.59
CA LEU A 590 4.00 20.64 3.92
C LEU A 590 4.75 21.48 2.87
N PHE A 591 5.80 20.93 2.25
CA PHE A 591 6.45 21.57 1.11
C PHE A 591 5.56 21.52 -0.13
N GLU A 592 4.86 20.41 -0.36
CA GLU A 592 3.84 20.30 -1.41
C GLU A 592 2.76 21.35 -1.29
N ALA A 593 2.21 21.53 -0.09
CA ALA A 593 1.30 22.62 0.24
C ALA A 593 1.83 24.00 -0.15
N ILE A 594 2.99 24.36 0.39
CA ILE A 594 3.56 25.69 0.28
C ILE A 594 3.94 25.99 -1.18
N CYS A 595 4.46 24.99 -1.90
CA CYS A 595 4.81 25.10 -3.31
C CYS A 595 3.58 25.10 -4.22
N ALA A 596 2.54 24.31 -3.94
CA ALA A 596 1.25 24.43 -4.63
C ALA A 596 0.67 25.85 -4.54
N ILE A 597 0.89 26.54 -3.42
CA ILE A 597 0.36 27.89 -3.22
C ILE A 597 1.26 28.96 -3.87
N LEU A 598 2.57 28.86 -3.70
CA LEU A 598 3.51 29.92 -4.10
C LEU A 598 4.13 29.71 -5.49
N LEU A 599 4.00 28.51 -6.05
CA LEU A 599 4.64 28.12 -7.31
C LEU A 599 3.64 27.52 -8.33
N SER A 600 2.32 27.57 -8.08
CA SER A 600 1.32 27.14 -9.07
C SER A 600 1.13 28.18 -10.17
N GLY A 601 1.18 27.72 -11.44
CA GLY A 601 1.05 28.54 -12.65
C GLY A 601 2.36 28.73 -13.42
N ASP A 602 2.29 29.30 -14.63
CA ASP A 602 3.45 29.63 -15.49
C ASP A 602 4.39 30.72 -14.90
N ALA A 603 4.19 31.07 -13.62
CA ALA A 603 4.83 32.17 -12.94
C ALA A 603 6.15 31.76 -12.25
N LEU A 604 7.15 31.36 -13.05
CA LEU A 604 8.56 31.45 -12.67
C LEU A 604 9.31 32.74 -13.09
N PRO A 605 8.73 33.78 -13.76
CA PRO A 605 9.53 34.95 -14.13
C PRO A 605 9.63 36.04 -13.04
N TYR A 606 8.83 35.99 -11.96
CA TYR A 606 8.92 36.94 -10.84
C TYR A 606 8.98 36.21 -9.50
N MET A 607 10.07 36.37 -8.76
CA MET A 607 10.23 35.72 -7.46
C MET A 607 10.02 36.70 -6.31
N GLU A 608 8.81 36.63 -5.76
CA GLU A 608 8.45 37.36 -4.56
C GLU A 608 9.33 36.99 -3.35
N PRO A 609 9.52 37.90 -2.38
CA PRO A 609 10.36 37.67 -1.20
C PRO A 609 9.99 36.41 -0.40
N LEU A 610 8.72 36.00 -0.43
CA LEU A 610 8.24 34.82 0.27
C LEU A 610 8.65 33.52 -0.46
N THR A 611 8.51 33.49 -1.78
CA THR A 611 8.98 32.39 -2.64
C THR A 611 10.47 32.13 -2.45
N LYS A 612 11.27 33.21 -2.34
CA LYS A 612 12.71 33.11 -2.03
C LYS A 612 12.97 32.46 -0.68
N LYS A 613 12.21 32.84 0.36
CA LYS A 613 12.34 32.23 1.69
C LYS A 613 12.00 30.74 1.69
N VAL A 614 11.00 30.32 0.91
CA VAL A 614 10.63 28.90 0.77
C VAL A 614 11.72 28.11 0.07
N LEU A 615 12.23 28.61 -1.05
CA LEU A 615 13.33 27.97 -1.77
C LEU A 615 14.56 27.81 -0.88
N LEU A 616 14.90 28.83 -0.08
CA LEU A 616 15.99 28.72 0.89
C LEU A 616 15.72 27.66 1.97
N ALA A 617 14.49 27.54 2.46
CA ALA A 617 14.12 26.50 3.42
C ALA A 617 14.17 25.08 2.80
N ILE A 618 13.79 24.93 1.54
CA ILE A 618 13.91 23.67 0.79
C ILE A 618 15.39 23.33 0.59
N ALA A 619 16.22 24.31 0.22
CA ALA A 619 17.67 24.10 0.07
C ALA A 619 18.32 23.60 1.36
N ASP A 620 17.95 24.19 2.51
CA ASP A 620 18.43 23.75 3.81
C ASP A 620 17.95 22.33 4.16
N MET A 621 16.75 21.94 3.72
CA MET A 621 16.24 20.58 3.90
C MET A 621 17.02 19.56 3.07
N VAL A 622 17.22 19.85 1.78
CA VAL A 622 17.98 19.00 0.86
C VAL A 622 19.42 18.80 1.36
N GLU A 623 20.03 19.83 1.94
CA GLU A 623 21.37 19.72 2.51
C GLU A 623 21.40 18.89 3.79
N LYS A 624 20.41 19.04 4.67
CA LYS A 624 20.35 18.31 5.96
C LYS A 624 19.87 16.87 5.83
N ASN A 625 19.10 16.56 4.78
CA ASN A 625 18.52 15.25 4.55
C ASN A 625 18.60 14.87 3.06
N PRO A 626 19.77 14.37 2.59
CA PRO A 626 19.97 14.03 1.18
C PRO A 626 18.94 13.01 0.64
N GLY A 627 18.50 12.07 1.49
CA GLY A 627 17.47 11.07 1.15
C GLY A 627 16.04 11.63 1.03
N PHE A 628 15.82 12.92 1.25
CA PHE A 628 14.55 13.60 0.94
C PHE A 628 14.34 13.72 -0.57
N VAL A 629 15.41 14.06 -1.30
CA VAL A 629 15.36 14.23 -2.77
C VAL A 629 15.02 12.90 -3.46
N ASP A 630 15.62 11.80 -2.99
CA ASP A 630 15.40 10.47 -3.57
C ASP A 630 13.96 9.95 -3.34
N LYS A 631 13.29 10.42 -2.27
CA LYS A 631 11.91 10.04 -1.96
C LYS A 631 10.88 10.89 -2.71
N GLU A 632 11.22 12.15 -3.02
CA GLU A 632 10.29 13.16 -3.54
C GLU A 632 10.70 13.69 -4.93
N GLU A 633 11.43 12.90 -5.74
CA GLU A 633 11.98 13.36 -7.03
C GLU A 633 10.90 13.89 -8.00
N ASN A 634 9.71 13.29 -7.98
CA ASN A 634 8.57 13.72 -8.79
C ASN A 634 8.03 15.08 -8.35
N TRP A 635 8.08 15.38 -7.05
CA TRP A 635 7.66 16.67 -6.51
C TRP A 635 8.56 17.81 -6.99
N PHE A 636 9.89 17.64 -6.93
CA PHE A 636 10.85 18.62 -7.45
C PHE A 636 10.62 18.92 -8.95
N LYS A 637 10.29 17.90 -9.74
CA LYS A 637 9.96 18.04 -11.17
C LYS A 637 8.67 18.81 -11.39
N SER A 638 7.60 18.50 -10.64
CA SER A 638 6.29 19.14 -10.79
C SER A 638 6.32 20.65 -10.56
N TYR A 639 7.23 21.14 -9.70
CA TYR A 639 7.39 22.57 -9.41
C TYR A 639 8.61 23.22 -10.07
N CYS A 640 9.30 22.52 -10.98
CA CYS A 640 10.53 22.99 -11.62
C CYS A 640 11.64 23.43 -10.63
N ILE A 641 11.68 22.83 -9.44
CA ILE A 641 12.68 23.13 -8.40
C ILE A 641 13.90 22.21 -8.64
N PRO A 642 15.14 22.75 -8.67
CA PRO A 642 16.34 21.93 -8.78
C PRO A 642 16.47 20.96 -7.59
N THR A 643 17.05 19.79 -7.82
CA THR A 643 17.22 18.76 -6.77
C THR A 643 18.48 18.96 -5.91
N HIS A 644 19.34 19.92 -6.24
CA HIS A 644 20.55 20.24 -5.48
C HIS A 644 20.38 21.54 -4.69
N ALA A 645 20.69 21.50 -3.38
CA ALA A 645 20.57 22.66 -2.48
C ALA A 645 21.21 23.94 -3.04
N ASP A 646 22.41 23.84 -3.62
CA ASP A 646 23.11 24.99 -4.20
C ASP A 646 22.37 25.58 -5.41
N HIS A 647 21.81 24.73 -6.28
CA HIS A 647 21.00 25.20 -7.42
C HIS A 647 19.67 25.82 -6.98
N ILE A 648 19.09 25.35 -5.86
CA ILE A 648 17.89 25.95 -5.27
C ILE A 648 18.22 27.33 -4.68
N ARG A 649 19.39 27.49 -4.05
CA ARG A 649 19.88 28.79 -3.57
C ARG A 649 20.17 29.75 -4.72
N ASP A 650 20.76 29.26 -5.79
CA ASP A 650 21.00 30.03 -7.01
C ASP A 650 19.68 30.46 -7.66
N LEU A 651 18.70 29.55 -7.68
CA LEU A 651 17.34 29.86 -8.10
C LEU A 651 16.82 31.01 -7.22
N ALA A 652 16.77 30.86 -5.90
CA ALA A 652 16.30 31.88 -4.95
C ALA A 652 17.03 33.23 -5.05
N ALA A 653 18.31 33.22 -5.45
CA ALA A 653 19.13 34.41 -5.61
C ALA A 653 18.97 35.12 -6.96
N SER A 654 18.29 34.51 -7.94
CA SER A 654 18.05 35.15 -9.23
C SER A 654 17.21 36.42 -9.06
N LYS A 655 17.68 37.51 -9.69
CA LYS A 655 16.97 38.79 -9.75
C LYS A 655 15.93 38.73 -10.85
N ASP A 656 14.76 39.30 -10.58
CA ASP A 656 13.69 39.49 -11.55
C ASP A 656 14.28 40.08 -12.83
N LYS A 657 14.01 39.46 -13.97
CA LYS A 657 14.44 39.92 -15.29
C LYS A 657 13.36 40.74 -15.95
#